data_AF-A0AAD3HTB5-F1
#
_entry.id   AF-A0AAD3HTB5-F1
#
_cell.length_a   1.000
_cell.length_b   1.000
_cell.length_c   1.000
_cell.angle_alpha   90.00
_cell.angle_beta   90.00
_cell.angle_gamma   90.00
#
_symmetry.space_group_name_H-M   'P 1'
#
loop_
_entity.id
_entity.type
_entity.pdbx_description
1 polymer ?
#
loop_
_entity_poly.entity_id
_entity_poly.type
_entity_poly.pdbx_seq_one_letter_code
_entity_poly.pdbx_strand_id
1 'polypeptide(L)'
;MGCGASTRSQAVQHGSPMHAKDTPTSWELIKCSPSVRELFQKHDMPPEIAKLFVDELALSTTKHLGLATEDDIKDLKVKPIFKRRFLGIVNDANSRHAEPALTASQAPTTPSPAAITVVANATPTVPSPATPQEHSTGSTKLKERVQKGLKVGCTFLTKVKPMLPFPGDMVAGALAVLMDLVSQAIVNKDNLTKLQERAVDLFDLVVDRHVPQAALMVAGAAATQQPRQHRQQKMLDAYMKLMDRFRDLLTELIEYVRVFSSHSWLVRIITSGGDRQRYEDYARKLLDLTLEAQFAVVVDMAGMTEEMRAAMEEMKQQMVYIDHSAEVRAAVEELGGVDAVMADEDKAKEVVEKLGMGQRLTIRIMKQGLAAVKASVEKEGDKGFHLLISHMDLRVLWHTFFTGKWRVPWRLWWLGFPSRLGEKVHLEPSYVSALCGALGSDQAKQAFQQHVERSDPDNVSVDEIEEAFPPDADLLQLVRQLTASSSGSNTMAALGSSSTPGHTTTGVVQLTSTSSSEAAPSHTQHEAMARCRLPPLDPLYTGRDADAELVVRLVKEQAAAQRGVCLLGGAGLGKSSLAVDVGWRLAKEGACPGGAYLCDLRDARSVDDVLMRIALAVGSAITGDDTLLKLLAWLRSNSARCDGGMLLVMDNAEDVLQAGGGGGKGFRDAMAQVGRIGSDRKGEEK
;
A
#
# COMPACT_ATOMS: atom_id res chain seq x y z
N MET A 1 63.94 65.64 -0.92
CA MET A 1 62.77 66.45 -0.55
C MET A 1 61.64 65.46 -0.29
N GLY A 2 61.15 65.19 0.92
CA GLY A 2 61.19 65.95 2.16
C GLY A 2 59.76 66.02 2.69
N CYS A 3 59.54 65.42 3.87
CA CYS A 3 58.43 65.66 4.81
C CYS A 3 57.02 65.19 4.36
N GLY A 4 56.28 64.36 5.09
CA GLY A 4 56.33 64.06 6.51
C GLY A 4 55.48 65.02 7.33
N ALA A 5 54.73 64.44 8.28
CA ALA A 5 54.05 65.04 9.43
C ALA A 5 52.59 65.50 9.23
N SER A 6 51.67 65.31 10.19
CA SER A 6 51.62 64.50 11.41
C SER A 6 50.30 64.83 12.14
N THR A 7 49.65 63.80 12.70
CA THR A 7 49.01 63.71 14.05
C THR A 7 48.15 64.86 14.59
N ARG A 8 46.98 64.57 15.22
CA ARG A 8 46.75 64.14 16.63
C ARG A 8 45.22 64.22 16.85
N SER A 9 44.50 63.58 17.77
CA SER A 9 44.75 62.67 18.90
C SER A 9 43.38 62.24 19.48
N GLN A 10 43.28 60.99 19.97
CA GLN A 10 42.49 60.49 21.13
C GLN A 10 40.93 60.62 21.12
N ALA A 11 40.12 59.68 21.62
CA ALA A 11 40.32 58.70 22.70
C ALA A 11 39.41 57.45 22.59
N VAL A 12 40.00 56.30 22.95
CA VAL A 12 39.50 55.23 23.85
C VAL A 12 38.00 54.86 23.85
N GLN A 13 37.69 53.68 23.33
CA GLN A 13 37.02 52.58 24.06
C GLN A 13 37.15 51.28 23.25
N HIS A 14 37.98 50.35 23.72
CA HIS A 14 38.10 49.00 23.16
C HIS A 14 36.94 48.13 23.66
N GLY A 15 36.04 47.73 22.75
CA GLY A 15 35.14 46.60 22.93
C GLY A 15 35.34 45.63 21.77
N SER A 16 36.21 44.63 21.95
CA SER A 16 36.31 43.51 21.01
C SER A 16 35.12 42.56 21.20
N PRO A 17 34.56 41.99 20.12
CA PRO A 17 33.46 41.05 20.20
C PRO A 17 33.96 39.72 20.79
N MET A 18 33.37 39.28 21.90
CA MET A 18 33.57 37.93 22.40
C MET A 18 33.12 36.92 21.35
N HIS A 19 34.02 36.01 21.00
CA HIS A 19 33.68 34.78 20.28
C HIS A 19 32.65 33.98 21.09
N ALA A 20 31.48 33.76 20.50
CA ALA A 20 30.54 32.75 20.95
C ALA A 20 31.09 31.35 20.60
N LYS A 21 32.03 30.88 21.42
CA LYS A 21 32.39 29.46 21.54
C LYS A 21 32.46 29.20 23.04
N ASP A 22 31.81 28.13 23.49
CA ASP A 22 31.77 27.64 24.88
C ASP A 22 30.55 28.07 25.71
N THR A 23 29.35 27.95 25.14
CA THR A 23 28.18 27.57 25.95
C THR A 23 28.21 26.04 26.15
N PRO A 24 28.28 25.53 27.39
CA PRO A 24 28.24 24.08 27.64
C PRO A 24 26.92 23.52 27.09
N THR A 25 27.02 22.43 26.34
CA THR A 25 25.82 21.73 25.82
C THR A 25 24.96 21.24 26.99
N SER A 26 23.64 21.11 26.81
CA SER A 26 22.72 20.59 27.84
C SER A 26 23.19 19.26 28.44
N TRP A 27 23.89 18.45 27.64
CA TRP A 27 24.55 17.20 28.03
C TRP A 27 25.67 17.39 29.09
N GLU A 28 26.45 18.47 28.99
CA GLU A 28 27.54 18.75 29.94
C GLU A 28 27.03 19.26 31.29
N LEU A 29 25.93 20.02 31.30
CA LEU A 29 25.27 20.47 32.53
C LEU A 29 24.60 19.30 33.27
N ILE A 30 24.04 18.33 32.55
CA ILE A 30 23.34 17.17 33.12
C ILE A 30 24.32 16.10 33.63
N LYS A 31 25.50 15.94 32.99
CA LYS A 31 26.59 15.09 33.50
C LYS A 31 27.08 15.47 34.89
N CYS A 32 26.92 16.72 35.30
CA CYS A 32 27.35 17.22 36.60
C CYS A 32 26.35 16.96 37.73
N SER A 33 25.16 16.44 37.43
CA SER A 33 24.17 16.04 38.45
C SER A 33 24.53 14.68 39.05
N PRO A 34 24.81 14.59 40.37
CA PRO A 34 25.16 13.33 41.04
C PRO A 34 24.08 12.25 40.90
N SER A 35 22.80 12.64 40.97
CA SER A 35 21.66 11.71 40.94
C SER A 35 21.42 11.07 39.58
N VAL A 36 21.68 11.80 38.49
CA VAL A 36 21.57 11.24 37.13
C VAL A 36 22.72 10.27 36.85
N ARG A 37 23.92 10.59 37.36
CA ARG A 37 25.09 9.72 37.24
C ARG A 37 24.93 8.42 38.04
N GLU A 38 24.38 8.51 39.25
CA GLU A 38 24.08 7.35 40.09
C GLU A 38 23.00 6.45 39.47
N LEU A 39 21.99 7.04 38.83
CA LEU A 39 20.93 6.29 38.12
C LEU A 39 21.48 5.56 36.88
N PHE A 40 22.38 6.18 36.11
CA PHE A 40 23.02 5.50 34.97
C PHE A 40 24.02 4.42 35.40
N GLN A 41 24.77 4.63 36.48
CA GLN A 41 25.67 3.61 37.03
C GLN A 41 24.92 2.43 37.64
N LYS A 42 23.81 2.67 38.33
CA LYS A 42 23.00 1.61 38.95
C LYS A 42 22.38 0.65 37.92
N HIS A 43 22.22 1.10 36.67
CA HIS A 43 21.56 0.35 35.60
C HIS A 43 22.47 0.00 34.42
N ASP A 44 23.79 0.21 34.55
CA ASP A 44 24.83 -0.15 33.58
C ASP A 44 24.49 0.29 32.13
N MET A 45 23.97 1.51 32.00
CA MET A 45 23.36 1.97 30.75
C MET A 45 24.44 2.46 29.76
N PRO A 46 24.43 2.01 28.49
CA PRO A 46 25.40 2.45 27.49
C PRO A 46 25.37 3.97 27.26
N PRO A 47 26.53 4.64 27.08
CA PRO A 47 26.62 6.09 26.96
C PRO A 47 25.77 6.68 25.82
N GLU A 48 25.58 5.94 24.73
CA GLU A 48 24.79 6.39 23.58
C GLU A 48 23.29 6.44 23.89
N ILE A 49 22.79 5.50 24.71
CA ILE A 49 21.38 5.45 25.12
C ILE A 49 21.10 6.51 26.18
N ALA A 50 22.04 6.72 27.11
CA ALA A 50 21.96 7.79 28.10
C ALA A 50 21.92 9.17 27.43
N LYS A 51 22.65 9.35 26.32
CA LYS A 51 22.65 10.58 25.53
C LYS A 51 21.30 10.83 24.85
N LEU A 52 20.73 9.83 24.18
CA LEU A 52 19.40 9.94 23.56
C LEU A 52 18.32 10.25 24.59
N PHE A 53 18.40 9.65 25.78
CA PHE A 53 17.46 9.91 26.86
C PHE A 53 17.53 11.34 27.38
N VAL A 54 18.74 11.90 27.53
CA VAL A 54 18.96 13.28 27.98
C VAL A 54 18.57 14.30 26.92
N ASP A 55 18.86 14.03 25.65
CA ASP A 55 18.49 14.92 24.54
C ASP A 55 16.96 15.01 24.41
N GLU A 56 16.24 13.90 24.60
CA GLU A 56 14.76 13.87 24.57
C GLU A 56 14.13 14.53 25.81
N LEU A 57 14.73 14.36 27.01
CA LEU A 57 14.31 15.04 28.24
C LEU A 57 14.51 16.57 28.13
N ALA A 58 15.65 17.01 27.57
CA ALA A 58 15.96 18.41 27.34
C ALA A 58 15.00 19.06 26.33
N LEU A 59 14.58 18.32 25.29
CA LEU A 59 13.55 18.75 24.34
C LEU A 59 12.16 18.90 25.00
N SER A 60 11.84 18.05 25.98
CA SER A 60 10.54 18.06 26.66
C SER A 60 10.43 19.02 27.85
N THR A 61 11.55 19.50 28.42
CA THR A 61 11.55 20.36 29.62
C THR A 61 12.22 21.71 29.40
N THR A 62 11.57 22.58 28.62
CA THR A 62 11.89 24.02 28.56
C THR A 62 11.07 24.89 29.52
N LYS A 63 10.43 24.31 30.55
CA LYS A 63 9.83 25.10 31.65
C LYS A 63 10.04 24.44 33.02
N HIS A 64 10.79 25.16 33.85
CA HIS A 64 11.00 25.07 35.30
C HIS A 64 11.53 23.76 35.91
N LEU A 65 12.73 23.86 36.47
CA LEU A 65 13.35 22.90 37.39
C LEU A 65 12.54 22.80 38.70
N GLY A 66 11.83 21.70 38.84
CA GLY A 66 11.23 21.18 40.06
C GLY A 66 10.95 19.69 39.85
N LEU A 67 11.36 18.84 40.79
CA LEU A 67 11.37 17.39 40.66
C LEU A 67 10.00 16.83 40.26
N ALA A 68 9.92 16.06 39.17
CA ALA A 68 8.70 15.40 38.71
C ALA A 68 8.38 14.17 39.58
N THR A 69 7.12 14.03 39.95
CA THR A 69 6.55 12.91 40.71
C THR A 69 6.08 11.78 39.77
N GLU A 70 5.80 10.59 40.30
CA GLU A 70 5.31 9.44 39.52
C GLU A 70 4.01 9.75 38.75
N ASP A 71 3.19 10.66 39.27
CA ASP A 71 1.93 11.06 38.64
C ASP A 71 2.16 12.05 37.49
N ASP A 72 3.20 12.90 37.55
CA ASP A 72 3.61 13.76 36.43
C ASP A 72 4.08 12.94 35.21
N ILE A 73 4.64 11.74 35.46
CA ILE A 73 5.08 10.80 34.42
C ILE A 73 3.90 10.07 33.76
N LYS A 74 2.80 9.89 34.49
CA LYS A 74 1.57 9.31 33.93
C LYS A 74 0.86 10.27 32.97
N ASP A 75 1.06 11.58 33.10
CA ASP A 75 0.42 12.58 32.23
C ASP A 75 1.26 13.05 31.03
N LEU A 76 2.51 12.59 30.93
CA LEU A 76 3.39 12.85 29.79
C LEU A 76 2.82 12.24 28.49
N LYS A 77 2.54 13.09 27.49
CA LYS A 77 2.08 12.72 26.13
C LYS A 77 3.22 12.15 25.28
N VAL A 78 3.82 11.05 25.71
CA VAL A 78 4.83 10.32 24.91
C VAL A 78 4.17 9.15 24.17
N LYS A 79 4.75 8.74 23.05
CA LYS A 79 4.29 7.58 22.27
C LYS A 79 4.08 6.35 23.20
N PRO A 80 2.97 5.61 23.08
CA PRO A 80 2.59 4.54 24.03
C PRO A 80 3.64 3.46 24.25
N ILE A 81 4.50 3.22 23.26
CA ILE A 81 5.59 2.24 23.30
C ILE A 81 6.63 2.57 24.39
N PHE A 82 6.99 3.84 24.55
CA PHE A 82 7.97 4.25 25.57
C PHE A 82 7.39 4.18 26.97
N LYS A 83 6.14 4.61 27.14
CA LYS A 83 5.40 4.54 28.40
C LYS A 83 5.26 3.09 28.89
N ARG A 84 4.96 2.17 27.99
CA ARG A 84 4.84 0.73 28.29
C ARG A 84 6.18 0.09 28.64
N ARG A 85 7.28 0.49 27.99
CA ARG A 85 8.63 -0.04 28.25
C ARG A 85 9.17 0.43 29.60
N PHE A 86 8.89 1.69 29.98
CA PHE A 86 9.32 2.25 31.26
C PHE A 86 8.55 1.68 32.45
N LEU A 87 7.22 1.55 32.34
CA LEU A 87 6.39 0.88 33.36
C LEU A 87 6.77 -0.59 33.55
N GLY A 88 7.21 -1.26 32.49
CA GLY A 88 7.76 -2.62 32.57
C GLY A 88 9.01 -2.70 33.44
N ILE A 89 9.95 -1.77 33.27
CA ILE A 89 11.21 -1.72 34.04
C ILE A 89 10.94 -1.39 35.53
N VAL A 90 10.01 -0.48 35.81
CA VAL A 90 9.61 -0.10 37.18
C VAL A 90 8.92 -1.26 37.90
N ASN A 91 8.02 -1.99 37.23
CA ASN A 91 7.36 -3.16 37.81
C ASN A 91 8.31 -4.35 38.03
N ASP A 92 9.30 -4.52 37.15
CA ASP A 92 10.31 -5.59 37.30
C ASP A 92 11.27 -5.29 38.47
N ALA A 93 11.56 -4.02 38.74
CA ALA A 93 12.34 -3.59 39.91
C ALA A 93 11.60 -3.81 41.23
N ASN A 94 10.28 -3.58 41.26
CA ASN A 94 9.46 -3.80 42.45
C ASN A 94 9.21 -5.29 42.74
N SER A 95 9.25 -6.14 41.72
CA SER A 95 9.03 -7.59 41.86
C SER A 95 10.24 -8.35 42.43
N ARG A 96 11.46 -7.78 42.33
CA ARG A 96 12.70 -8.42 42.81
C ARG A 96 12.97 -8.23 44.32
N HIS A 97 12.10 -7.53 45.04
CA HIS A 97 12.22 -7.33 46.49
C HIS A 97 11.31 -8.22 47.34
N ALA A 98 10.62 -9.19 46.74
CA ALA A 98 9.76 -10.11 47.47
C ALA A 98 9.96 -11.57 47.04
N GLU A 99 10.93 -12.27 47.64
CA GLU A 99 10.69 -13.60 48.25
C GLU A 99 11.95 -14.16 48.97
N PRO A 100 11.78 -14.98 50.03
CA PRO A 100 12.86 -15.45 50.89
C PRO A 100 13.42 -16.82 50.47
N ALA A 101 14.66 -17.05 50.90
CA ALA A 101 15.46 -18.25 50.66
C ALA A 101 14.99 -19.48 51.44
N LEU A 102 15.06 -20.67 50.83
CA LEU A 102 15.19 -21.97 51.51
C LEU A 102 16.03 -22.96 50.68
N THR A 103 17.15 -23.36 51.27
CA THR A 103 18.03 -24.55 51.12
C THR A 103 17.24 -25.87 51.14
N ALA A 104 17.68 -27.06 50.69
CA ALA A 104 18.91 -27.62 50.09
C ALA A 104 18.67 -29.11 49.69
N SER A 105 19.64 -29.70 48.99
CA SER A 105 20.08 -31.12 49.07
C SER A 105 19.35 -32.20 48.24
N GLN A 106 20.04 -32.81 47.26
CA GLN A 106 20.68 -34.13 47.39
C GLN A 106 21.44 -34.57 46.11
N ALA A 107 22.39 -35.48 46.33
CA ALA A 107 23.53 -35.87 45.49
C ALA A 107 23.21 -37.05 44.50
N PRO A 108 24.17 -37.47 43.64
CA PRO A 108 23.92 -38.25 42.44
C PRO A 108 24.23 -39.75 42.59
N THR A 109 23.62 -40.59 41.75
CA THR A 109 24.04 -41.97 41.54
C THR A 109 24.19 -42.30 40.05
N THR A 110 25.34 -42.91 39.76
CA THR A 110 25.92 -43.36 38.50
C THR A 110 25.24 -44.60 37.87
N PRO A 111 25.57 -44.94 36.60
CA PRO A 111 24.87 -45.93 35.78
C PRO A 111 25.60 -47.28 35.67
N SER A 112 24.93 -48.31 35.14
CA SER A 112 25.56 -49.57 34.70
C SER A 112 24.75 -50.31 33.60
N PRO A 113 25.38 -51.15 32.74
CA PRO A 113 25.03 -51.30 31.31
C PRO A 113 24.68 -52.74 30.83
N ALA A 114 24.41 -52.83 29.50
CA ALA A 114 24.64 -53.95 28.56
C ALA A 114 23.79 -55.24 28.74
N ALA A 115 22.94 -55.64 27.77
CA ALA A 115 23.20 -56.34 26.49
C ALA A 115 22.92 -57.86 26.61
N ILE A 116 22.30 -58.47 25.57
CA ILE A 116 22.65 -59.76 24.93
C ILE A 116 21.54 -60.25 23.97
N THR A 117 22.00 -60.69 22.81
CA THR A 117 21.37 -61.31 21.65
C THR A 117 21.23 -62.83 21.80
N VAL A 118 20.15 -63.48 21.30
CA VAL A 118 20.14 -64.90 20.86
C VAL A 118 19.21 -65.12 19.66
N VAL A 119 19.60 -66.12 18.85
CA VAL A 119 19.29 -66.47 17.45
C VAL A 119 18.29 -67.66 17.32
N ALA A 120 17.51 -67.66 16.22
CA ALA A 120 16.89 -68.74 15.40
C ALA A 120 15.91 -69.78 16.00
N ASN A 121 14.76 -70.03 15.32
CA ASN A 121 14.63 -71.03 14.23
C ASN A 121 13.20 -71.11 13.61
N ALA A 122 13.13 -71.58 12.35
CA ALA A 122 11.98 -71.74 11.44
C ALA A 122 10.92 -72.78 11.94
N THR A 123 9.62 -72.80 11.56
CA THR A 123 8.89 -72.99 10.27
C THR A 123 7.36 -73.14 10.65
N PRO A 124 6.34 -73.38 9.79
CA PRO A 124 5.98 -72.94 8.44
C PRO A 124 4.56 -72.26 8.34
N THR A 125 4.39 -71.41 7.33
CA THR A 125 3.21 -71.15 6.47
C THR A 125 1.77 -71.07 7.05
N VAL A 126 1.23 -69.84 7.10
CA VAL A 126 -0.21 -69.50 6.92
C VAL A 126 -0.28 -68.15 6.17
N PRO A 127 -1.14 -67.96 5.15
CA PRO A 127 -1.21 -66.69 4.41
C PRO A 127 -1.83 -65.60 5.30
N SER A 128 -1.00 -64.61 5.68
CA SER A 128 -1.40 -63.44 6.47
C SER A 128 -1.88 -62.31 5.55
N PRO A 129 -2.91 -61.54 5.95
CA PRO A 129 -3.52 -60.52 5.11
C PRO A 129 -2.62 -59.28 4.99
N ALA A 130 -2.78 -58.59 3.86
CA ALA A 130 -2.22 -57.30 3.47
C ALA A 130 -1.40 -56.56 4.56
N THR A 131 -0.10 -56.44 4.29
CA THR A 131 0.83 -55.55 4.98
C THR A 131 0.20 -54.16 5.10
N PRO A 132 0.09 -53.57 6.30
CA PRO A 132 -0.26 -52.17 6.44
C PRO A 132 0.81 -51.37 5.69
N GLN A 133 0.40 -50.59 4.69
CA GLN A 133 1.30 -49.60 4.11
C GLN A 133 1.81 -48.73 5.26
N GLU A 134 3.11 -48.79 5.52
CA GLU A 134 3.79 -47.83 6.38
C GLU A 134 3.48 -46.44 5.81
N HIS A 135 2.55 -45.74 6.46
CA HIS A 135 2.36 -44.32 6.27
C HIS A 135 3.61 -43.66 6.83
N SER A 136 4.68 -43.60 6.03
CA SER A 136 5.85 -42.81 6.35
C SER A 136 5.32 -41.40 6.61
N THR A 137 5.51 -40.92 7.84
CA THR A 137 5.30 -39.53 8.25
C THR A 137 6.37 -38.64 7.60
N GLY A 138 6.47 -38.74 6.27
CA GLY A 138 7.45 -38.03 5.47
C GLY A 138 7.21 -36.54 5.63
N SER A 139 8.29 -35.83 5.92
CA SER A 139 8.28 -34.38 6.18
C SER A 139 7.32 -33.64 5.24
N THR A 140 6.42 -32.89 5.88
CA THR A 140 5.35 -32.10 5.26
C THR A 140 5.86 -30.76 4.73
N LYS A 141 7.15 -30.45 4.90
CA LYS A 141 7.69 -29.14 4.52
C LYS A 141 7.85 -29.00 3.01
N LEU A 142 7.26 -27.95 2.45
CA LEU A 142 7.40 -27.57 1.06
C LEU A 142 8.87 -27.34 0.69
N LYS A 143 9.66 -26.70 1.56
CA LYS A 143 11.08 -26.40 1.32
C LYS A 143 11.88 -27.64 0.94
N GLU A 144 11.72 -28.74 1.67
CA GLU A 144 12.40 -30.00 1.37
C GLU A 144 11.96 -30.60 0.02
N ARG A 145 10.69 -30.39 -0.37
CA ARG A 145 10.17 -30.82 -1.67
C ARG A 145 10.73 -29.97 -2.80
N VAL A 146 10.85 -28.66 -2.58
CA VAL A 146 11.45 -27.72 -3.53
C VAL A 146 12.92 -28.03 -3.76
N GLN A 147 13.67 -28.37 -2.70
CA GLN A 147 15.07 -28.81 -2.79
C GLN A 147 15.25 -30.09 -3.61
N LYS A 148 14.25 -31.00 -3.58
CA LYS A 148 14.21 -32.20 -4.45
C LYS A 148 13.81 -31.87 -5.89
N GLY A 149 13.31 -30.67 -6.16
CA GLY A 149 12.98 -30.15 -7.48
C GLY A 149 11.69 -29.34 -7.50
N LEU A 150 11.68 -28.24 -8.27
CA LEU A 150 10.53 -27.33 -8.38
C LEU A 150 9.22 -28.04 -8.77
N LYS A 151 9.27 -29.01 -9.71
CA LYS A 151 8.10 -29.81 -10.11
C LYS A 151 7.51 -30.61 -8.95
N VAL A 152 8.36 -31.11 -8.05
CA VAL A 152 7.95 -31.85 -6.84
C VAL A 152 7.26 -30.89 -5.87
N GLY A 153 7.81 -29.71 -5.68
CA GLY A 153 7.21 -28.63 -4.87
C GLY A 153 5.84 -28.18 -5.41
N CYS A 154 5.71 -27.89 -6.71
CA CYS A 154 4.43 -27.49 -7.31
C CYS A 154 3.38 -28.60 -7.21
N THR A 155 3.77 -29.87 -7.43
CA THR A 155 2.88 -31.02 -7.27
C THR A 155 2.39 -31.14 -5.82
N PHE A 156 3.27 -30.89 -4.85
CA PHE A 156 2.91 -30.87 -3.44
C PHE A 156 1.90 -29.75 -3.14
N LEU A 157 2.12 -28.53 -3.63
CA LEU A 157 1.18 -27.42 -3.48
C LEU A 157 -0.21 -27.74 -4.06
N THR A 158 -0.28 -28.39 -5.22
CA THR A 158 -1.57 -28.82 -5.80
C THR A 158 -2.31 -29.82 -4.91
N LYS A 159 -1.57 -30.73 -4.25
CA LYS A 159 -2.16 -31.72 -3.32
C LYS A 159 -2.61 -31.09 -2.01
N VAL A 160 -1.86 -30.14 -1.47
CA VAL A 160 -2.15 -29.48 -0.19
C VAL A 160 -3.21 -28.38 -0.34
N LYS A 161 -3.32 -27.73 -1.51
CA LYS A 161 -4.29 -26.68 -1.80
C LYS A 161 -5.71 -26.94 -1.24
N PRO A 162 -6.39 -28.08 -1.52
CA PRO A 162 -7.74 -28.34 -1.00
C PRO A 162 -7.81 -28.60 0.51
N MET A 163 -6.67 -28.81 1.17
CA MET A 163 -6.59 -29.07 2.61
C MET A 163 -6.43 -27.78 3.43
N LEU A 164 -6.14 -26.65 2.78
CA LEU A 164 -5.90 -25.38 3.44
C LEU A 164 -7.21 -24.61 3.63
N PRO A 165 -7.45 -24.02 4.80
CA PRO A 165 -8.59 -23.14 4.99
C PRO A 165 -8.39 -21.87 4.17
N PHE A 166 -9.47 -21.38 3.55
CA PHE A 166 -9.47 -20.11 2.81
C PHE A 166 -8.91 -18.97 3.69
N PRO A 167 -8.00 -18.11 3.17
CA PRO A 167 -7.54 -18.00 1.77
C PRO A 167 -6.27 -18.80 1.44
N GLY A 168 -5.92 -19.81 2.24
CA GLY A 168 -4.67 -20.57 2.09
C GLY A 168 -4.54 -21.38 0.80
N ASP A 169 -5.66 -21.83 0.26
CA ASP A 169 -5.73 -22.47 -1.05
C ASP A 169 -5.31 -21.53 -2.20
N MET A 170 -5.68 -20.24 -2.10
CA MET A 170 -5.29 -19.21 -3.06
C MET A 170 -3.80 -18.92 -2.99
N VAL A 171 -3.25 -18.81 -1.78
CA VAL A 171 -1.81 -18.60 -1.55
C VAL A 171 -1.01 -19.77 -2.11
N ALA A 172 -1.43 -21.02 -1.87
CA ALA A 172 -0.76 -22.20 -2.43
C ALA A 172 -0.78 -22.18 -3.97
N GLY A 173 -1.89 -21.76 -4.58
CA GLY A 173 -2.00 -21.59 -6.03
C GLY A 173 -1.07 -20.50 -6.57
N ALA A 174 -1.05 -19.33 -5.95
CA ALA A 174 -0.18 -18.22 -6.33
C ALA A 174 1.31 -18.59 -6.17
N LEU A 175 1.68 -19.26 -5.08
CA LEU A 175 3.06 -19.69 -4.85
C LEU A 175 3.52 -20.71 -5.92
N ALA A 176 2.66 -21.63 -6.33
CA ALA A 176 2.98 -22.56 -7.42
C ALA A 176 3.23 -21.84 -8.75
N VAL A 177 2.45 -20.79 -9.06
CA VAL A 177 2.65 -19.94 -10.25
C VAL A 177 3.97 -19.16 -10.14
N LEU A 178 4.26 -18.59 -8.97
CA LEU A 178 5.53 -17.88 -8.72
C LEU A 178 6.72 -18.81 -8.96
N MET A 179 6.70 -20.02 -8.41
CA MET A 179 7.78 -21.00 -8.57
C MET A 179 8.00 -21.40 -10.04
N ASP A 180 6.91 -21.58 -10.80
CA ASP A 180 6.99 -21.89 -12.23
C ASP A 180 7.61 -20.73 -13.02
N LEU A 181 7.16 -19.50 -12.76
CA LEU A 181 7.68 -18.29 -13.41
C LEU A 181 9.16 -18.03 -13.09
N VAL A 182 9.58 -18.21 -11.83
CA VAL A 182 10.99 -18.08 -11.44
C VAL A 182 11.85 -19.17 -12.10
N SER A 183 11.30 -20.38 -12.30
CA SER A 183 11.98 -21.44 -13.05
C SER A 183 12.22 -21.08 -14.52
N GLN A 184 11.33 -20.27 -15.08
CA GLN A 184 11.35 -19.75 -16.46
C GLN A 184 12.07 -18.40 -16.57
N ALA A 185 12.42 -17.76 -15.45
CA ALA A 185 13.12 -16.48 -15.46
C ALA A 185 14.46 -16.62 -16.20
N ILE A 186 14.66 -15.72 -17.14
CA ILE A 186 15.81 -15.76 -18.04
C ILE A 186 17.00 -15.06 -17.37
N VAL A 187 16.74 -13.90 -16.79
CA VAL A 187 17.70 -13.06 -16.06
C VAL A 187 17.31 -12.89 -14.61
N ASN A 188 18.25 -12.38 -13.82
CA ASN A 188 18.03 -12.04 -12.42
C ASN A 188 17.56 -13.23 -11.57
N LYS A 189 17.88 -14.44 -12.03
CA LYS A 189 17.31 -15.67 -11.49
C LYS A 189 17.72 -15.91 -10.04
N ASP A 190 18.93 -15.53 -9.66
CA ASP A 190 19.43 -15.73 -8.29
C ASP A 190 18.62 -14.89 -7.29
N ASN A 191 18.39 -13.62 -7.60
CA ASN A 191 17.56 -12.74 -6.78
C ASN A 191 16.12 -13.24 -6.73
N LEU A 192 15.53 -13.59 -7.88
CA LEU A 192 14.15 -14.11 -7.93
C LEU A 192 14.01 -15.45 -7.17
N THR A 193 15.04 -16.30 -7.20
CA THR A 193 15.08 -17.55 -6.43
C THR A 193 15.14 -17.27 -4.93
N LYS A 194 15.93 -16.29 -4.47
CA LYS A 194 15.92 -15.86 -3.06
C LYS A 194 14.53 -15.40 -2.60
N LEU A 195 13.83 -14.61 -3.41
CA LEU A 195 12.45 -14.19 -3.11
C LEU A 195 11.49 -15.38 -3.06
N GLN A 196 11.62 -16.32 -4.00
CA GLN A 196 10.81 -17.54 -4.05
C GLN A 196 11.05 -18.43 -2.83
N GLU A 197 12.31 -18.71 -2.49
CA GLU A 197 12.70 -19.50 -1.31
C GLU A 197 12.14 -18.85 -0.04
N ARG A 198 12.18 -17.52 0.02
CA ARG A 198 11.63 -16.79 1.16
C ARG A 198 10.11 -16.90 1.26
N ALA A 199 9.41 -16.83 0.14
CA ALA A 199 7.97 -17.06 0.10
C ALA A 199 7.62 -18.51 0.50
N VAL A 200 8.42 -19.49 0.09
CA VAL A 200 8.28 -20.89 0.51
C VAL A 200 8.48 -21.05 2.02
N ASP A 201 9.51 -20.40 2.59
CA ASP A 201 9.76 -20.43 4.04
C ASP A 201 8.61 -19.82 4.84
N LEU A 202 8.05 -18.69 4.37
CA LEU A 202 6.87 -18.08 4.96
C LEU A 202 5.66 -19.01 4.91
N PHE A 203 5.45 -19.67 3.76
CA PHE A 203 4.36 -20.62 3.59
C PHE A 203 4.48 -21.82 4.54
N ASP A 204 5.67 -22.44 4.63
CA ASP A 204 5.93 -23.54 5.56
C ASP A 204 5.71 -23.11 7.01
N LEU A 205 6.20 -21.92 7.39
CA LEU A 205 5.98 -21.37 8.74
C LEU A 205 4.50 -21.25 9.08
N VAL A 206 3.68 -20.75 8.15
CA VAL A 206 2.25 -20.56 8.38
C VAL A 206 1.50 -21.89 8.39
N VAL A 207 1.80 -22.79 7.45
CA VAL A 207 1.12 -24.08 7.32
C VAL A 207 1.44 -25.01 8.49
N ASP A 208 2.73 -25.18 8.84
CA ASP A 208 3.15 -26.07 9.92
C ASP A 208 2.53 -25.68 11.27
N ARG A 209 2.30 -24.37 11.47
CA ARG A 209 1.86 -23.85 12.77
C ARG A 209 0.35 -23.59 12.88
N HIS A 210 -0.32 -23.15 11.82
CA HIS A 210 -1.74 -22.77 11.88
C HIS A 210 -2.70 -23.86 11.41
N VAL A 211 -2.33 -24.71 10.45
CA VAL A 211 -3.25 -25.70 9.87
C VAL A 211 -3.64 -26.80 10.87
N PRO A 212 -2.72 -27.38 11.67
CA PRO A 212 -3.10 -28.38 12.66
C PRO A 212 -4.12 -27.84 13.67
N GLN A 213 -3.99 -26.57 14.07
CA GLN A 213 -4.90 -25.93 15.01
C GLN A 213 -6.26 -25.59 14.40
N ALA A 214 -6.29 -25.11 13.15
CA ALA A 214 -7.54 -24.84 12.44
C ALA A 214 -8.33 -26.13 12.15
N ALA A 215 -7.65 -27.20 11.73
CA ALA A 215 -8.26 -28.51 11.50
C ALA A 215 -8.86 -29.10 12.80
N LEU A 216 -8.17 -28.94 13.93
CA LEU A 216 -8.68 -29.32 15.25
C LEU A 216 -9.96 -28.57 15.65
N MET A 217 -10.19 -27.34 15.15
CA MET A 217 -11.41 -26.59 15.43
C MET A 217 -12.63 -27.12 14.68
N VAL A 218 -12.46 -27.47 13.40
CA VAL A 218 -13.56 -28.00 12.58
C VAL A 218 -14.02 -29.36 13.13
N ALA A 219 -13.10 -30.15 13.68
CA ALA A 219 -13.40 -31.46 14.25
C ALA A 219 -13.97 -31.42 15.70
N GLY A 220 -13.80 -30.31 16.44
CA GLY A 220 -13.97 -30.27 17.90
C GLY A 220 -15.27 -29.66 18.44
N ALA A 221 -16.30 -29.43 17.62
CA ALA A 221 -17.46 -28.56 17.93
C ALA A 221 -18.42 -29.01 19.07
N ALA A 222 -18.08 -30.01 19.90
CA ALA A 222 -19.04 -30.65 20.82
C ALA A 222 -18.86 -30.38 22.33
N ALA A 223 -17.96 -29.50 22.80
CA ALA A 223 -17.75 -29.31 24.25
C ALA A 223 -17.77 -27.84 24.72
N THR A 224 -18.51 -27.61 25.81
CA THR A 224 -19.02 -26.37 26.44
C THR A 224 -17.98 -25.37 27.01
N GLN A 225 -16.80 -25.18 26.41
CA GLN A 225 -15.77 -24.25 26.92
C GLN A 225 -15.64 -22.95 26.09
N GLN A 226 -16.47 -21.95 26.43
CA GLN A 226 -16.47 -20.60 25.81
C GLN A 226 -15.11 -19.85 25.78
N PRO A 227 -14.22 -19.91 26.80
CA PRO A 227 -12.95 -19.16 26.77
C PRO A 227 -11.97 -19.66 25.70
N ARG A 228 -12.05 -20.96 25.37
CA ARG A 228 -11.21 -21.55 24.32
C ARG A 228 -11.66 -21.12 22.94
N GLN A 229 -12.97 -21.02 22.70
CA GLN A 229 -13.53 -20.59 21.41
C GLN A 229 -13.11 -19.16 21.03
N HIS A 230 -13.11 -18.21 21.97
CA HIS A 230 -12.70 -16.83 21.65
C HIS A 230 -11.22 -16.74 21.23
N ARG A 231 -10.33 -17.43 21.95
CA ARG A 231 -8.90 -17.49 21.60
C ARG A 231 -8.69 -18.17 20.25
N GLN A 232 -9.45 -19.22 19.98
CA GLN A 232 -9.43 -19.96 18.74
C GLN A 232 -9.88 -19.10 17.55
N GLN A 233 -11.01 -18.40 17.67
CA GLN A 233 -11.48 -17.47 16.63
C GLN A 233 -10.45 -16.38 16.35
N LYS A 234 -9.85 -15.79 17.38
CA LYS A 234 -8.83 -14.75 17.22
C LYS A 234 -7.59 -15.23 16.45
N MET A 235 -7.19 -16.49 16.64
CA MET A 235 -6.09 -17.10 15.87
C MET A 235 -6.50 -17.34 14.42
N LEU A 236 -7.74 -17.75 14.16
CA LEU A 236 -8.26 -17.92 12.81
C LEU A 236 -8.33 -16.57 12.07
N ASP A 237 -8.82 -15.52 12.72
CA ASP A 237 -8.86 -14.17 12.15
C ASP A 237 -7.46 -13.65 11.82
N ALA A 238 -6.49 -13.89 12.70
CA ALA A 238 -5.08 -13.55 12.46
C ALA A 238 -4.50 -14.32 11.26
N TYR A 239 -4.78 -15.62 11.16
CA TYR A 239 -4.39 -16.44 10.01
C TYR A 239 -5.00 -15.92 8.70
N MET A 240 -6.31 -15.63 8.67
CA MET A 240 -6.98 -15.14 7.47
C MET A 240 -6.38 -13.82 7.00
N LYS A 241 -6.17 -12.88 7.93
CA LYS A 241 -5.55 -11.58 7.63
C LYS A 241 -4.14 -11.72 7.10
N LEU A 242 -3.32 -12.59 7.71
CA LEU A 242 -1.96 -12.85 7.27
C LEU A 242 -1.92 -13.46 5.86
N MET A 243 -2.76 -14.46 5.60
CA MET A 243 -2.81 -15.15 4.32
C MET A 243 -3.39 -14.28 3.19
N ASP A 244 -4.34 -13.40 3.49
CA ASP A 244 -4.81 -12.40 2.53
C ASP A 244 -3.67 -11.46 2.10
N ARG A 245 -2.92 -10.90 3.06
CA ARG A 245 -1.76 -10.05 2.75
C ARG A 245 -0.68 -10.80 1.98
N PHE A 246 -0.45 -12.07 2.34
CA PHE A 246 0.53 -12.89 1.64
C PHE A 246 0.12 -13.20 0.21
N ARG A 247 -1.17 -13.48 -0.05
CA ARG A 247 -1.71 -13.63 -1.41
C ARG A 247 -1.48 -12.37 -2.24
N ASP A 248 -1.79 -11.20 -1.69
CA ASP A 248 -1.67 -9.92 -2.41
C ASP A 248 -0.20 -9.65 -2.74
N LEU A 249 0.71 -9.89 -1.79
CA LEU A 249 2.16 -9.80 -2.02
C LEU A 249 2.65 -10.78 -3.10
N LEU A 250 2.19 -12.03 -3.08
CA LEU A 250 2.54 -13.01 -4.11
C LEU A 250 2.05 -12.58 -5.49
N THR A 251 0.89 -11.93 -5.56
CA THR A 251 0.35 -11.40 -6.82
C THR A 251 1.24 -10.29 -7.37
N GLU A 252 1.66 -9.34 -6.52
CA GLU A 252 2.63 -8.31 -6.91
C GLU A 252 3.98 -8.92 -7.35
N LEU A 253 4.50 -9.91 -6.60
CA LEU A 253 5.73 -10.61 -6.96
C LEU A 253 5.60 -11.34 -8.30
N ILE A 254 4.47 -11.97 -8.59
CA ILE A 254 4.21 -12.66 -9.86
C ILE A 254 4.31 -11.68 -11.03
N GLU A 255 3.69 -10.50 -10.92
CA GLU A 255 3.79 -9.47 -11.97
C GLU A 255 5.22 -8.96 -12.12
N TYR A 256 5.95 -8.77 -11.02
CA TYR A 256 7.36 -8.42 -11.05
C TYR A 256 8.22 -9.50 -11.73
N VAL A 257 8.02 -10.78 -11.41
CA VAL A 257 8.78 -11.91 -11.99
C VAL A 257 8.47 -12.10 -13.47
N ARG A 258 7.20 -11.95 -13.89
CA ARG A 258 6.79 -12.11 -15.30
C ARG A 258 7.60 -11.25 -16.26
N VAL A 259 8.01 -10.07 -15.81
CA VAL A 259 8.85 -9.16 -16.59
C VAL A 259 10.15 -9.85 -16.99
N PHE A 260 10.77 -10.64 -16.10
CA PHE A 260 12.04 -11.36 -16.32
C PHE A 260 11.87 -12.73 -16.99
N SER A 261 10.65 -13.27 -17.02
CA SER A 261 10.31 -14.47 -17.80
C SER A 261 9.96 -14.13 -19.25
N SER A 262 9.60 -12.87 -19.54
CA SER A 262 9.23 -12.40 -20.88
C SER A 262 10.45 -11.91 -21.69
N HIS A 263 10.40 -11.99 -23.01
CA HIS A 263 11.45 -11.48 -23.90
C HIS A 263 11.72 -9.97 -23.75
N SER A 264 10.80 -9.23 -23.13
CA SER A 264 10.88 -7.79 -22.87
C SER A 264 11.85 -7.42 -21.75
N TRP A 265 12.40 -8.40 -21.02
CA TRP A 265 13.33 -8.14 -19.92
C TRP A 265 14.58 -7.36 -20.37
N LEU A 266 15.09 -7.64 -21.57
CA LEU A 266 16.36 -7.07 -22.03
C LEU A 266 16.25 -5.57 -22.28
N VAL A 267 15.17 -5.16 -22.94
CA VAL A 267 14.85 -3.74 -23.14
C VAL A 267 14.84 -3.03 -21.80
N ARG A 268 14.13 -3.62 -20.83
CA ARG A 268 13.95 -3.03 -19.52
C ARG A 268 15.25 -2.96 -18.71
N ILE A 269 16.06 -4.01 -18.73
CA ILE A 269 17.37 -4.01 -18.05
C ILE A 269 18.28 -2.90 -18.60
N ILE A 270 18.26 -2.68 -19.90
CA ILE A 270 19.07 -1.65 -20.54
C ILE A 270 18.51 -0.25 -20.27
N THR A 271 17.17 -0.08 -20.28
CA THR A 271 16.54 1.26 -20.22
C THR A 271 16.16 1.75 -18.82
N SER A 272 15.77 0.87 -17.89
CA SER A 272 15.07 1.28 -16.65
C SER A 272 15.96 1.43 -15.41
N GLY A 273 17.28 1.57 -15.57
CA GLY A 273 18.19 1.95 -14.47
C GLY A 273 18.43 0.89 -13.40
N GLY A 274 17.88 -0.33 -13.55
CA GLY A 274 18.04 -1.46 -12.63
C GLY A 274 16.76 -1.79 -11.87
N ASP A 275 16.68 -2.98 -11.28
CA ASP A 275 15.49 -3.46 -10.55
C ASP A 275 15.72 -3.61 -9.03
N ARG A 276 16.88 -3.14 -8.54
CA ARG A 276 17.32 -3.23 -7.15
C ARG A 276 16.28 -2.75 -6.14
N GLN A 277 15.74 -1.54 -6.34
CA GLN A 277 14.81 -0.95 -5.38
C GLN A 277 13.54 -1.80 -5.26
N ARG A 278 12.98 -2.25 -6.38
CA ARG A 278 11.80 -3.13 -6.38
C ARG A 278 12.09 -4.46 -5.68
N TYR A 279 13.25 -5.05 -5.94
CA TYR A 279 13.69 -6.24 -5.25
C TYR A 279 13.76 -6.04 -3.73
N GLU A 280 14.45 -4.99 -3.28
CA GLU A 280 14.62 -4.66 -1.87
C GLU A 280 13.27 -4.39 -1.18
N ASP A 281 12.32 -3.77 -1.88
CA ASP A 281 10.96 -3.56 -1.39
C ASP A 281 10.21 -4.88 -1.20
N TYR A 282 10.27 -5.80 -2.16
CA TYR A 282 9.63 -7.12 -2.03
C TYR A 282 10.30 -7.98 -0.95
N ALA A 283 11.62 -7.95 -0.85
CA ALA A 283 12.38 -8.60 0.21
C ALA A 283 11.94 -8.10 1.59
N ARG A 284 11.80 -6.77 1.74
CA ARG A 284 11.31 -6.14 2.98
C ARG A 284 9.86 -6.55 3.29
N LYS A 285 8.95 -6.52 2.31
CA LYS A 285 7.55 -6.94 2.48
C LYS A 285 7.43 -8.41 2.91
N LEU A 286 8.24 -9.31 2.34
CA LEU A 286 8.27 -10.72 2.73
C LEU A 286 8.83 -10.90 4.16
N LEU A 287 9.85 -10.13 4.52
CA LEU A 287 10.39 -10.13 5.88
C LEU A 287 9.31 -9.68 6.89
N ASP A 288 8.65 -8.56 6.63
CA ASP A 288 7.60 -8.01 7.50
C ASP A 288 6.45 -9.00 7.71
N LEU A 289 5.98 -9.67 6.65
CA LEU A 289 4.96 -10.72 6.78
C LEU A 289 5.46 -11.94 7.55
N THR A 290 6.75 -12.29 7.42
CA THR A 290 7.32 -13.38 8.22
C THR A 290 7.32 -13.03 9.70
N LEU A 291 7.59 -11.78 10.05
CA LEU A 291 7.52 -11.32 11.44
C LEU A 291 6.09 -11.35 11.97
N GLU A 292 5.14 -10.86 11.18
CA GLU A 292 3.73 -10.94 11.55
C GLU A 292 3.28 -12.39 11.77
N ALA A 293 3.70 -13.31 10.90
CA ALA A 293 3.44 -14.74 11.04
C ALA A 293 4.04 -15.31 12.33
N GLN A 294 5.30 -14.99 12.63
CA GLN A 294 5.96 -15.45 13.85
C GLN A 294 5.25 -14.90 15.10
N PHE A 295 4.91 -13.61 15.14
CA PHE A 295 4.19 -13.01 16.27
C PHE A 295 2.76 -13.55 16.42
N ALA A 296 2.08 -13.87 15.33
CA ALA A 296 0.75 -14.47 15.37
C ALA A 296 0.75 -15.86 16.01
N VAL A 297 1.87 -16.58 15.91
CA VAL A 297 2.01 -17.92 16.48
C VAL A 297 2.54 -17.92 17.91
N VAL A 298 3.44 -17.02 18.25
CA VAL A 298 4.15 -17.06 19.53
C VAL A 298 3.29 -16.48 20.64
N VAL A 299 2.73 -17.38 21.44
CA VAL A 299 1.98 -17.06 22.67
C VAL A 299 2.91 -16.64 23.81
N ASP A 300 4.18 -17.04 23.78
CA ASP A 300 5.13 -16.85 24.88
C ASP A 300 6.33 -16.00 24.45
N MET A 301 6.29 -14.72 24.82
CA MET A 301 7.11 -13.66 24.21
C MET A 301 8.51 -13.52 24.81
N ALA A 302 8.81 -14.14 25.97
CA ALA A 302 10.01 -13.82 26.73
C ALA A 302 11.28 -14.49 26.20
N GLY A 303 11.23 -15.78 25.83
CA GLY A 303 12.42 -16.55 25.41
C GLY A 303 12.77 -16.44 23.92
N MET A 304 11.79 -16.12 23.06
CA MET A 304 11.96 -16.27 21.61
C MET A 304 12.57 -15.04 20.93
N THR A 305 12.77 -13.92 21.64
CA THR A 305 13.17 -12.65 21.00
C THR A 305 14.61 -12.65 20.47
N GLU A 306 15.56 -13.30 21.14
CA GLU A 306 16.96 -13.33 20.67
C GLU A 306 17.17 -14.32 19.53
N GLU A 307 16.62 -15.53 19.61
CA GLU A 307 16.69 -16.49 18.50
C GLU A 307 15.97 -15.95 17.26
N MET A 308 14.82 -15.30 17.45
CA MET A 308 14.09 -14.67 16.35
C MET A 308 14.86 -13.49 15.77
N ARG A 309 15.56 -12.70 16.60
CA ARG A 309 16.44 -11.63 16.11
C ARG A 309 17.64 -12.16 15.34
N ALA A 310 18.29 -13.21 15.83
CA ALA A 310 19.39 -13.85 15.11
C ALA A 310 18.92 -14.41 13.75
N ALA A 311 17.80 -15.13 13.74
CA ALA A 311 17.19 -15.62 12.51
C ALA A 311 16.80 -14.48 11.56
N MET A 312 16.27 -13.36 12.07
CA MET A 312 15.96 -12.18 11.26
C MET A 312 17.18 -11.60 10.56
N GLU A 313 18.30 -11.50 11.28
CA GLU A 313 19.51 -10.89 10.73
C GLU A 313 20.17 -11.81 9.71
N GLU A 314 20.14 -13.12 9.94
CA GLU A 314 20.51 -14.12 8.93
C GLU A 314 19.62 -14.01 7.68
N MET A 315 18.30 -13.85 7.86
CA MET A 315 17.35 -13.69 6.75
C MET A 315 17.63 -12.42 5.93
N LYS A 316 17.98 -11.31 6.58
CA LYS A 316 18.39 -10.09 5.86
C LYS A 316 19.66 -10.30 5.06
N GLN A 317 20.65 -11.00 5.62
CA GLN A 317 21.91 -11.29 4.94
C GLN A 317 21.71 -12.19 3.70
N GLN A 318 20.71 -13.07 3.73
CA GLN A 318 20.37 -13.91 2.57
C GLN A 318 19.72 -13.13 1.41
N MET A 319 19.15 -11.95 1.68
CA MET A 319 18.44 -11.13 0.68
C MET A 319 19.32 -10.00 0.09
N VAL A 320 20.64 -10.18 0.06
CA VAL A 320 21.52 -9.22 -0.63
C VAL A 320 21.27 -9.31 -2.14
N TYR A 321 20.87 -8.18 -2.73
CA TYR A 321 20.65 -8.04 -4.17
C TYR A 321 21.96 -8.12 -4.95
N ILE A 322 21.96 -8.91 -6.03
CA ILE A 322 23.07 -9.01 -6.97
C ILE A 322 22.69 -8.23 -8.24
N ASP A 323 23.46 -7.18 -8.59
CA ASP A 323 23.13 -6.34 -9.75
C ASP A 323 23.61 -6.94 -11.08
N HIS A 324 22.91 -7.98 -11.52
CA HIS A 324 23.16 -8.57 -12.84
C HIS A 324 22.97 -7.55 -13.98
N SER A 325 22.13 -6.52 -13.78
CA SER A 325 21.92 -5.48 -14.80
C SER A 325 23.16 -4.62 -15.02
N ALA A 326 23.91 -4.31 -13.96
CA ALA A 326 25.18 -3.61 -14.05
C ALA A 326 26.24 -4.48 -14.72
N GLU A 327 26.29 -5.78 -14.42
CA GLU A 327 27.20 -6.74 -15.06
C GLU A 327 26.93 -6.84 -16.58
N VAL A 328 25.67 -6.96 -17.01
CA VAL A 328 25.28 -6.93 -18.43
C VAL A 328 25.78 -5.65 -19.09
N ARG A 329 25.48 -4.49 -18.49
CA ARG A 329 25.82 -3.19 -19.06
C ARG A 329 27.33 -3.00 -19.18
N ALA A 330 28.08 -3.39 -18.14
CA ALA A 330 29.53 -3.34 -18.16
C ALA A 330 30.11 -4.26 -19.26
N ALA A 331 29.59 -5.48 -19.41
CA ALA A 331 30.04 -6.41 -20.45
C ALA A 331 29.72 -5.90 -21.87
N VAL A 332 28.53 -5.33 -22.08
CA VAL A 332 28.14 -4.74 -23.37
C VAL A 332 29.01 -3.53 -23.71
N GLU A 333 29.29 -2.67 -22.72
CA GLU A 333 30.17 -1.50 -22.91
C GLU A 333 31.61 -1.93 -23.24
N GLU A 334 32.15 -2.92 -22.52
CA GLU A 334 33.49 -3.50 -22.76
C GLU A 334 33.63 -4.05 -24.20
N LEU A 335 32.54 -4.57 -24.77
CA LEU A 335 32.52 -5.15 -26.12
C LEU A 335 32.25 -4.14 -27.25
N GLY A 336 32.24 -2.84 -26.92
CA GLY A 336 32.06 -1.75 -27.87
C GLY A 336 30.62 -1.26 -28.02
N GLY A 337 29.79 -1.48 -27.00
CA GLY A 337 28.41 -1.02 -26.94
C GLY A 337 27.41 -1.96 -27.63
N VAL A 338 26.13 -1.60 -27.53
CA VAL A 338 25.00 -2.40 -28.02
C VAL A 338 25.12 -2.71 -29.52
N ASP A 339 25.58 -1.75 -30.32
CA ASP A 339 25.74 -1.92 -31.77
C ASP A 339 26.82 -2.94 -32.14
N ALA A 340 27.95 -2.94 -31.43
CA ALA A 340 29.03 -3.89 -31.68
C ALA A 340 28.61 -5.31 -31.30
N VAL A 341 27.94 -5.47 -30.16
CA VAL A 341 27.38 -6.77 -29.72
C VAL A 341 26.31 -7.27 -30.68
N MET A 342 25.57 -6.37 -31.34
CA MET A 342 24.57 -6.73 -32.35
C MET A 342 25.16 -7.14 -33.69
N ALA A 343 26.24 -6.49 -34.11
CA ALA A 343 26.90 -6.77 -35.38
C ALA A 343 27.70 -8.09 -35.35
N ASP A 344 28.17 -8.50 -34.16
CA ASP A 344 29.08 -9.64 -33.99
C ASP A 344 28.47 -10.73 -33.10
N GLU A 345 28.29 -11.93 -33.66
CA GLU A 345 27.70 -13.06 -32.94
C GLU A 345 28.57 -13.58 -31.80
N ASP A 346 29.89 -13.50 -31.93
CA ASP A 346 30.82 -13.97 -30.93
C ASP A 346 30.81 -13.04 -29.71
N LYS A 347 30.67 -11.73 -29.93
CA LYS A 347 30.46 -10.75 -28.84
C LYS A 347 29.15 -10.97 -28.10
N ALA A 348 28.05 -11.21 -28.82
CA ALA A 348 26.77 -11.57 -28.19
C ALA A 348 26.92 -12.83 -27.33
N LYS A 349 27.60 -13.85 -27.85
CA LYS A 349 27.87 -15.09 -27.10
C LYS A 349 28.72 -14.83 -25.85
N GLU A 350 29.73 -13.96 -25.93
CA GLU A 350 30.56 -13.58 -24.78
C GLU A 350 29.73 -12.88 -23.69
N VAL A 351 28.82 -11.97 -24.05
CA VAL A 351 27.90 -11.35 -23.08
C VAL A 351 27.03 -12.43 -22.41
N VAL A 352 26.46 -13.37 -23.18
CA VAL A 352 25.65 -14.47 -22.61
C VAL A 352 26.46 -15.36 -21.67
N GLU A 353 27.71 -15.65 -22.02
CA GLU A 353 28.61 -16.49 -21.21
C GLU A 353 29.01 -15.78 -19.91
N LYS A 354 29.35 -14.49 -19.96
CA LYS A 354 29.65 -13.66 -18.79
C LYS A 354 28.48 -13.59 -17.80
N LEU A 355 27.25 -13.71 -18.29
CA LEU A 355 26.05 -13.67 -17.45
C LEU A 355 25.74 -14.99 -16.75
N GLY A 356 26.54 -16.04 -16.96
CA GLY A 356 26.29 -17.36 -16.39
C GLY A 356 24.94 -17.96 -16.84
N MET A 357 24.28 -17.36 -17.84
CA MET A 357 23.00 -17.79 -18.39
C MET A 357 23.22 -18.98 -19.33
N GLY A 358 23.72 -20.09 -18.78
CA GLY A 358 24.13 -21.25 -19.57
C GLY A 358 23.04 -21.73 -20.53
N GLN A 359 23.40 -22.01 -21.79
CA GLN A 359 22.65 -22.60 -22.94
C GLN A 359 21.17 -22.22 -23.21
N ARG A 360 20.43 -21.65 -22.26
CA ARG A 360 18.98 -21.40 -22.32
C ARG A 360 18.66 -20.11 -23.05
N LEU A 361 19.53 -19.12 -22.96
CA LEU A 361 19.45 -17.97 -23.84
C LEU A 361 20.02 -18.37 -25.19
N THR A 362 19.16 -18.70 -26.14
CA THR A 362 19.64 -18.85 -27.53
C THR A 362 20.14 -17.48 -27.97
N ILE A 363 21.32 -17.45 -28.62
CA ILE A 363 21.88 -16.24 -29.26
C ILE A 363 20.81 -15.52 -30.08
N ARG A 364 19.90 -16.27 -30.71
CA ARG A 364 18.72 -15.77 -31.41
C ARG A 364 17.80 -14.90 -30.54
N ILE A 365 17.48 -15.31 -29.31
CA ILE A 365 16.63 -14.54 -28.38
C ILE A 365 17.33 -13.24 -27.98
N MET A 366 18.63 -13.29 -27.69
CA MET A 366 19.40 -12.09 -27.37
C MET A 366 19.44 -11.13 -28.56
N LYS A 367 19.74 -11.62 -29.76
CA LYS A 367 19.71 -10.83 -31.00
C LYS A 367 18.33 -10.27 -31.30
N GLN A 368 17.26 -11.02 -31.08
CA GLN A 368 15.88 -10.52 -31.25
C GLN A 368 15.54 -9.44 -30.22
N GLY A 369 15.93 -9.62 -28.95
CA GLY A 369 15.75 -8.63 -27.91
C GLY A 369 16.54 -7.36 -28.18
N LEU A 370 17.82 -7.47 -28.52
CA LEU A 370 18.66 -6.33 -28.86
C LEU A 370 18.24 -5.70 -30.20
N ALA A 371 17.75 -6.47 -31.17
CA ALA A 371 17.12 -5.94 -32.38
C ALA A 371 15.81 -5.22 -32.07
N ALA A 372 15.05 -5.68 -31.08
CA ALA A 372 13.87 -4.98 -30.61
C ALA A 372 14.24 -3.71 -29.83
N VAL A 373 15.32 -3.71 -29.04
CA VAL A 373 15.88 -2.51 -28.40
C VAL A 373 16.35 -1.54 -29.48
N LYS A 374 17.14 -2.01 -30.43
CA LYS A 374 17.66 -1.21 -31.54
C LYS A 374 16.52 -0.69 -32.42
N ALA A 375 15.54 -1.52 -32.77
CA ALA A 375 14.35 -1.10 -33.48
C ALA A 375 13.48 -0.18 -32.62
N SER A 376 13.39 -0.32 -31.30
CA SER A 376 12.75 0.68 -30.44
C SER A 376 13.54 1.99 -30.50
N VAL A 377 14.86 1.95 -30.38
CA VAL A 377 15.72 3.15 -30.48
C VAL A 377 15.67 3.80 -31.87
N GLU A 378 15.59 3.02 -32.95
CA GLU A 378 15.65 3.47 -34.36
C GLU A 378 14.26 3.75 -34.96
N LYS A 379 13.30 2.83 -34.79
CA LYS A 379 11.89 2.99 -35.21
C LYS A 379 11.13 3.97 -34.32
N GLU A 380 11.62 4.19 -33.09
CA GLU A 380 11.20 5.27 -32.22
C GLU A 380 12.26 6.37 -32.13
N GLY A 381 12.90 6.70 -33.26
CA GLY A 381 13.74 7.90 -33.43
C GLY A 381 13.05 9.24 -33.12
N ASP A 382 11.90 9.22 -32.45
CA ASP A 382 11.25 10.37 -31.82
C ASP A 382 10.29 10.02 -30.65
N LYS A 383 10.29 8.79 -30.09
CA LYS A 383 9.52 8.50 -28.87
C LYS A 383 10.43 8.43 -27.65
N GLY A 384 11.02 9.59 -27.35
CA GLY A 384 11.78 9.79 -26.13
C GLY A 384 11.00 9.44 -24.86
N PHE A 385 11.73 9.40 -23.74
CA PHE A 385 11.22 9.07 -22.41
C PHE A 385 9.95 9.82 -21.99
N HIS A 386 9.63 10.95 -22.61
CA HIS A 386 8.40 11.71 -22.41
C HIS A 386 7.12 10.85 -22.49
N LEU A 387 7.10 9.74 -23.25
CA LEU A 387 5.91 8.88 -23.34
C LEU A 387 5.48 8.28 -21.99
N LEU A 388 6.41 8.16 -21.05
CA LEU A 388 6.11 7.69 -19.71
C LEU A 388 5.35 8.75 -18.90
N ILE A 389 5.47 10.04 -19.25
CA ILE A 389 4.68 11.10 -18.59
C ILE A 389 3.22 10.93 -18.98
N SER A 390 2.37 10.58 -18.00
CA SER A 390 0.94 10.39 -18.19
C SER A 390 0.21 11.68 -18.56
N HIS A 391 0.59 12.81 -17.95
CA HIS A 391 -0.01 14.12 -18.21
C HIS A 391 0.35 14.68 -19.60
N MET A 392 -0.65 14.95 -20.43
CA MET A 392 -0.45 15.28 -21.85
C MET A 392 0.37 16.55 -22.08
N ASP A 393 0.08 17.64 -21.38
CA ASP A 393 0.81 18.91 -21.59
C ASP A 393 2.29 18.81 -21.19
N LEU A 394 2.58 18.14 -20.07
CA LEU A 394 3.95 17.91 -19.60
C LEU A 394 4.69 16.91 -20.49
N ARG A 395 4.01 15.90 -21.03
CA ARG A 395 4.55 15.01 -22.06
C ARG A 395 5.00 15.79 -23.29
N VAL A 396 4.17 16.68 -23.82
CA VAL A 396 4.51 17.48 -25.00
C VAL A 396 5.65 18.46 -24.70
N LEU A 397 5.63 19.09 -23.52
CA LEU A 397 6.73 19.94 -23.07
C LEU A 397 8.05 19.16 -23.01
N TRP A 398 8.03 17.97 -22.41
CA TRP A 398 9.22 17.14 -22.26
C TRP A 398 9.73 16.62 -23.61
N HIS A 399 8.82 16.18 -24.48
CA HIS A 399 9.14 15.83 -25.86
C HIS A 399 9.88 16.99 -26.52
N THR A 400 9.35 18.20 -26.41
CA THR A 400 9.84 19.39 -27.13
C THR A 400 11.19 19.89 -26.61
N PHE A 401 11.34 20.00 -25.29
CA PHE A 401 12.48 20.73 -24.69
C PHE A 401 13.53 19.81 -24.06
N PHE A 402 13.15 18.57 -23.76
CA PHE A 402 13.98 17.62 -23.04
C PHE A 402 14.08 16.28 -23.79
N THR A 403 13.96 16.32 -25.12
CA THR A 403 14.01 15.15 -26.01
C THR A 403 15.21 14.26 -25.69
N GLY A 404 14.98 12.96 -25.56
CA GLY A 404 16.02 11.97 -25.30
C GLY A 404 16.63 12.02 -23.90
N LYS A 405 16.17 12.90 -22.99
CA LYS A 405 16.66 12.97 -21.61
C LYS A 405 15.68 12.32 -20.65
N TRP A 406 16.18 11.40 -19.84
CA TRP A 406 15.44 10.79 -18.72
C TRP A 406 15.32 11.72 -17.52
N ARG A 407 16.36 12.51 -17.28
CA ARG A 407 16.50 13.48 -16.19
C ARG A 407 17.03 14.80 -16.71
N VAL A 408 16.57 15.89 -16.15
CA VAL A 408 17.08 17.23 -16.44
C VAL A 408 17.32 18.02 -15.14
N PRO A 409 18.41 18.80 -15.05
CA PRO A 409 18.62 19.69 -13.93
C PRO A 409 17.45 20.64 -13.71
N TRP A 410 17.09 20.93 -12.46
CA TRP A 410 15.99 21.86 -12.14
C TRP A 410 16.15 23.23 -12.81
N ARG A 411 17.39 23.73 -12.91
CA ARG A 411 17.71 24.95 -13.67
C ARG A 411 17.28 24.89 -15.14
N LEU A 412 17.39 23.74 -15.80
CA LEU A 412 16.96 23.55 -17.19
C LEU A 412 15.46 23.33 -17.28
N TRP A 413 14.87 22.63 -16.31
CA TRP A 413 13.42 22.52 -16.18
C TRP A 413 12.74 23.89 -16.15
N TRP A 414 13.22 24.80 -15.29
CA TRP A 414 12.68 26.14 -15.13
C TRP A 414 12.89 27.08 -16.33
N LEU A 415 13.78 26.74 -17.27
CA LEU A 415 13.88 27.45 -18.55
C LEU A 415 12.76 27.07 -19.53
N GLY A 416 12.20 25.86 -19.39
CA GLY A 416 11.08 25.38 -20.19
C GLY A 416 9.73 25.64 -19.51
N PHE A 417 9.56 25.17 -18.28
CA PHE A 417 8.31 25.23 -17.55
C PHE A 417 8.24 26.45 -16.60
N PRO A 418 7.10 27.16 -16.50
CA PRO A 418 5.88 27.03 -17.30
C PRO A 418 5.90 27.86 -18.60
N SER A 419 6.88 28.75 -18.79
CA SER A 419 6.86 29.80 -19.82
C SER A 419 6.76 29.30 -21.26
N ARG A 420 7.31 28.11 -21.57
CA ARG A 420 7.32 27.56 -22.93
C ARG A 420 6.21 26.56 -23.24
N LEU A 421 5.30 26.31 -22.30
CA LEU A 421 4.12 25.48 -22.56
C LEU A 421 3.32 26.01 -23.75
N GLY A 422 3.12 27.33 -23.83
CA GLY A 422 2.36 27.95 -24.92
C GLY A 422 3.03 27.95 -26.30
N GLU A 423 4.32 27.60 -26.42
CA GLU A 423 5.02 27.61 -27.72
C GLU A 423 4.64 26.40 -28.60
N LYS A 424 4.32 25.26 -27.97
CA LYS A 424 4.05 23.98 -28.67
C LYS A 424 2.83 23.23 -28.16
N VAL A 425 2.40 23.47 -26.92
CA VAL A 425 1.14 22.95 -26.40
C VAL A 425 0.08 23.99 -26.73
N HIS A 426 -1.04 23.59 -27.33
CA HIS A 426 -2.17 24.48 -27.68
C HIS A 426 -2.94 24.96 -26.45
N LEU A 427 -2.24 25.46 -25.44
CA LEU A 427 -2.80 26.04 -24.23
C LEU A 427 -3.12 27.51 -24.45
N GLU A 428 -4.22 27.96 -23.85
CA GLU A 428 -4.67 29.34 -23.94
C GLU A 428 -3.66 30.26 -23.23
N PRO A 429 -3.28 31.43 -23.80
CA PRO A 429 -2.26 32.29 -23.21
C PRO A 429 -2.58 32.74 -21.78
N SER A 430 -3.86 32.92 -21.43
CA SER A 430 -4.24 33.25 -20.05
C SER A 430 -3.94 32.11 -19.07
N TYR A 431 -4.03 30.85 -19.53
CA TYR A 431 -3.70 29.66 -18.74
C TYR A 431 -2.20 29.61 -18.43
N VAL A 432 -1.35 29.83 -19.43
CA VAL A 432 0.11 29.88 -19.24
C VAL A 432 0.50 31.06 -18.34
N SER A 433 -0.15 32.21 -18.50
CA SER A 433 0.04 33.37 -17.62
C SER A 433 -0.34 33.05 -16.16
N ALA A 434 -1.43 32.33 -15.94
CA ALA A 434 -1.85 31.90 -14.61
C ALA A 434 -0.87 30.90 -13.99
N LEU A 435 -0.30 29.98 -14.77
CA LEU A 435 0.77 29.07 -14.34
C LEU A 435 2.05 29.83 -13.96
N CYS A 436 2.47 30.77 -14.80
CA CYS A 436 3.59 31.68 -14.50
C CYS A 436 3.34 32.47 -13.21
N GLY A 437 2.12 32.95 -12.99
CA GLY A 437 1.74 33.65 -11.76
C GLY A 437 1.79 32.75 -10.52
N ALA A 438 1.31 31.51 -10.63
CA ALA A 438 1.36 30.53 -9.54
C ALA A 438 2.80 30.14 -9.15
N LEU A 439 3.72 30.13 -10.12
CA LEU A 439 5.14 29.80 -9.94
C LEU A 439 6.05 31.05 -9.96
N GLY A 440 5.49 32.24 -9.75
CA GLY A 440 6.20 33.50 -9.94
C GLY A 440 7.24 33.79 -8.85
N SER A 441 7.09 33.22 -7.66
CA SER A 441 8.03 33.40 -6.54
C SER A 441 9.01 32.22 -6.42
N ASP A 442 10.22 32.50 -5.95
CA ASP A 442 11.22 31.45 -5.70
C ASP A 442 10.75 30.46 -4.63
N GLN A 443 9.98 30.93 -3.65
CA GLN A 443 9.35 30.07 -2.64
C GLN A 443 8.35 29.10 -3.28
N ALA A 444 7.52 29.55 -4.23
CA ALA A 444 6.58 28.67 -4.93
C ALA A 444 7.32 27.63 -5.77
N LYS A 445 8.39 28.03 -6.48
CA LYS A 445 9.23 27.09 -7.24
C LYS A 445 9.89 26.05 -6.32
N GLN A 446 10.39 26.46 -5.16
CA GLN A 446 10.99 25.56 -4.18
C GLN A 446 9.96 24.59 -3.59
N ALA A 447 8.75 25.07 -3.26
CA ALA A 447 7.67 24.22 -2.78
C ALA A 447 7.23 23.19 -3.85
N PHE A 448 7.13 23.62 -5.11
CA PHE A 448 6.88 22.73 -6.23
C PHE A 448 7.98 21.68 -6.36
N GLN A 449 9.25 22.10 -6.36
CA GLN A 449 10.39 21.20 -6.45
C GLN A 449 10.38 20.15 -5.34
N GLN A 450 10.21 20.56 -4.08
CA GLN A 450 10.15 19.64 -2.93
C GLN A 450 9.03 18.61 -3.01
N HIS A 451 7.95 18.92 -3.73
CA HIS A 451 6.82 17.99 -3.88
C HIS A 451 7.04 16.98 -5.00
N VAL A 452 7.71 17.39 -6.08
CA VAL A 452 7.98 16.55 -7.25
C VAL A 452 9.25 15.71 -7.05
N GLU A 453 10.27 16.28 -6.41
CA GLU A 453 11.57 15.67 -6.15
C GLU A 453 11.46 14.52 -5.15
N ARG A 454 12.01 13.35 -5.51
CA ARG A 454 12.04 12.18 -4.63
C ARG A 454 13.42 11.59 -4.45
N SER A 455 14.25 11.68 -5.49
CA SER A 455 15.51 10.92 -5.53
C SER A 455 16.75 11.81 -5.59
N ASP A 456 16.70 12.91 -6.35
CA ASP A 456 17.88 13.70 -6.70
C ASP A 456 17.60 15.21 -6.57
N PRO A 457 18.25 15.92 -5.62
CA PRO A 457 17.97 17.32 -5.35
C PRO A 457 18.32 18.29 -6.47
N ASP A 458 19.19 17.88 -7.40
CA ASP A 458 19.65 18.76 -8.46
C ASP A 458 18.87 18.54 -9.78
N ASN A 459 18.10 17.46 -9.88
CA ASN A 459 17.45 17.04 -11.12
C ASN A 459 15.97 16.67 -10.93
N VAL A 460 15.21 16.74 -12.02
CA VAL A 460 13.86 16.17 -12.12
C VAL A 460 13.86 15.07 -13.18
N SER A 461 13.25 13.93 -12.87
CA SER A 461 13.12 12.81 -13.81
C SER A 461 11.73 12.70 -14.43
N VAL A 462 11.66 11.97 -15.55
CA VAL A 462 10.39 11.59 -16.17
C VAL A 462 9.47 10.85 -15.19
N ASP A 463 9.98 9.90 -14.41
CA ASP A 463 9.19 9.19 -13.39
C ASP A 463 8.62 10.12 -12.32
N GLU A 464 9.40 11.09 -11.83
CA GLU A 464 8.95 12.05 -10.81
C GLU A 464 7.83 12.94 -11.36
N ILE A 465 7.89 13.32 -12.64
CA ILE A 465 6.79 14.02 -13.31
C ILE A 465 5.58 13.12 -13.56
N GLU A 466 5.78 11.87 -13.99
CA GLU A 466 4.69 10.91 -14.19
C GLU A 466 3.90 10.70 -12.90
N GLU A 467 4.61 10.55 -11.79
CA GLU A 467 4.00 10.24 -10.51
C GLU A 467 3.38 11.46 -9.83
N ALA A 468 3.95 12.65 -10.02
CA ALA A 468 3.40 13.89 -9.46
C ALA A 468 2.18 14.42 -10.24
N PHE A 469 1.99 14.00 -11.50
CA PHE A 469 0.96 14.55 -12.39
C PHE A 469 0.09 13.46 -13.04
N PRO A 470 -1.08 13.16 -12.45
CA PRO A 470 -2.08 12.26 -13.03
C PRO A 470 -2.50 12.71 -14.44
N PRO A 471 -2.91 11.77 -15.33
CA PRO A 471 -3.16 12.05 -16.75
C PRO A 471 -4.26 13.09 -17.00
N ASP A 472 -5.31 13.10 -16.17
CA ASP A 472 -6.53 13.91 -16.38
C ASP A 472 -6.64 15.10 -15.42
N ALA A 473 -5.58 15.40 -14.67
CA ALA A 473 -5.62 16.48 -13.69
C ALA A 473 -5.45 17.85 -14.36
N ASP A 474 -6.13 18.88 -13.85
CA ASP A 474 -5.90 20.25 -14.28
C ASP A 474 -4.52 20.72 -13.76
N LEU A 475 -3.59 20.94 -14.69
CA LEU A 475 -2.20 21.29 -14.39
C LEU A 475 -2.07 22.54 -13.51
N LEU A 476 -2.86 23.59 -13.78
CA LEU A 476 -2.87 24.83 -13.03
C LEU A 476 -3.42 24.62 -11.61
N GLN A 477 -4.48 23.83 -11.47
CA GLN A 477 -5.03 23.50 -10.15
C GLN A 477 -4.02 22.69 -9.33
N LEU A 478 -3.36 21.69 -9.92
CA LEU A 478 -2.31 20.92 -9.26
C LEU A 478 -1.16 21.82 -8.84
N VAL A 479 -0.61 22.62 -9.75
CA VAL A 479 0.49 23.55 -9.43
C VAL A 479 0.12 24.49 -8.27
N ARG A 480 -1.12 24.99 -8.22
CA ARG A 480 -1.61 25.79 -7.09
C ARG A 480 -1.68 24.99 -5.79
N GLN A 481 -2.10 23.73 -5.83
CA GLN A 481 -2.13 22.86 -4.64
C GLN A 481 -0.73 22.54 -4.12
N LEU A 482 0.20 22.22 -5.02
CA LEU A 482 1.59 21.91 -4.69
C LEU A 482 2.29 23.11 -4.05
N THR A 483 2.03 24.32 -4.57
CA THR A 483 2.64 25.56 -4.07
C THR A 483 1.98 26.07 -2.77
N ALA A 484 0.67 25.91 -2.61
CA ALA A 484 -0.07 26.37 -1.43
C ALA A 484 0.28 25.61 -0.14
N SER A 485 0.66 24.34 -0.26
CA SER A 485 0.96 23.46 0.90
C SER A 485 2.15 23.93 1.73
N SER A 486 3.02 24.78 1.17
CA SER A 486 4.18 25.34 1.89
C SER A 486 3.85 26.55 2.78
N SER A 487 2.74 27.25 2.51
CA SER A 487 2.40 28.51 3.19
C SER A 487 1.68 28.30 4.54
N GLY A 488 1.20 27.09 4.81
CA GLY A 488 0.36 26.79 5.98
C GLY A 488 1.09 26.53 7.30
N SER A 489 2.43 26.46 7.31
CA SER A 489 3.17 26.00 8.50
C SER A 489 3.75 27.11 9.41
N ASN A 490 3.63 28.40 9.05
CA ASN A 490 4.33 29.48 9.77
C ASN A 490 3.47 30.62 10.37
N THR A 491 2.15 30.48 10.46
CA THR A 491 1.26 31.56 10.96
C THR A 491 0.56 31.20 12.28
N MET A 492 1.32 31.17 13.38
CA MET A 492 0.82 31.17 14.77
C MET A 492 1.35 32.36 15.58
N ALA A 493 1.73 33.46 14.92
CA ALA A 493 2.21 34.66 15.60
C ALA A 493 1.76 35.94 14.87
N ALA A 494 0.47 36.29 14.96
CA ALA A 494 -0.04 37.68 15.01
C ALA A 494 -1.55 37.71 14.71
N LEU A 495 -2.39 37.71 15.75
CA LEU A 495 -3.76 38.20 15.66
C LEU A 495 -4.05 39.10 16.86
N GLY A 496 -4.30 40.37 16.57
CA GLY A 496 -4.85 41.36 17.49
C GLY A 496 -5.69 42.36 16.70
N SER A 497 -6.84 42.73 17.28
CA SER A 497 -7.77 43.83 16.95
C SER A 497 -8.76 43.72 15.76
N SER A 498 -9.97 43.25 16.12
CA SER A 498 -11.32 43.82 15.90
C SER A 498 -11.59 44.94 14.88
N SER A 499 -12.69 44.79 14.10
CA SER A 499 -13.88 45.68 14.15
C SER A 499 -15.00 45.26 13.17
N THR A 500 -16.23 45.16 13.67
CA THR A 500 -17.55 45.18 12.98
C THR A 500 -17.91 46.62 12.53
N PRO A 501 -18.85 46.89 11.57
CA PRO A 501 -20.33 46.70 11.64
C PRO A 501 -20.95 46.20 10.29
N GLY A 502 -22.20 45.74 10.11
CA GLY A 502 -23.51 45.99 10.70
C GLY A 502 -24.42 46.66 9.65
N HIS A 503 -25.52 46.03 9.18
CA HIS A 503 -26.72 46.73 8.66
C HIS A 503 -27.96 45.83 8.47
N THR A 504 -29.07 46.38 8.98
CA THR A 504 -30.52 46.13 8.88
C THR A 504 -31.06 46.11 7.43
N THR A 505 -32.25 45.58 7.04
CA THR A 505 -33.62 46.07 7.35
C THR A 505 -34.72 45.25 6.60
N THR A 506 -35.92 45.06 7.20
CA THR A 506 -37.34 44.99 6.66
C THR A 506 -37.73 44.03 5.51
N GLY A 507 -38.92 43.38 5.45
CA GLY A 507 -40.14 43.37 6.28
C GLY A 507 -41.33 42.67 5.56
N VAL A 508 -42.37 42.28 6.36
CA VAL A 508 -43.85 42.15 6.09
C VAL A 508 -44.31 41.30 4.88
N VAL A 509 -45.18 40.28 4.95
CA VAL A 509 -46.65 40.28 5.21
C VAL A 509 -47.12 38.84 5.49
N GLN A 510 -48.00 38.72 6.48
CA GLN A 510 -48.76 37.52 6.85
C GLN A 510 -50.14 37.57 6.18
N LEU A 511 -50.54 36.50 5.49
CA LEU A 511 -51.93 36.24 5.14
C LEU A 511 -52.26 34.79 5.47
N THR A 512 -53.20 34.65 6.39
CA THR A 512 -53.83 33.43 6.86
C THR A 512 -54.89 32.97 5.87
N SER A 513 -54.84 31.70 5.47
CA SER A 513 -56.00 31.00 4.91
C SER A 513 -56.01 29.56 5.40
N THR A 514 -56.96 29.29 6.28
CA THR A 514 -57.42 27.97 6.69
C THR A 514 -58.26 27.36 5.57
N SER A 515 -57.83 26.22 5.03
CA SER A 515 -58.67 25.36 4.20
C SER A 515 -58.43 23.88 4.51
N SER A 516 -59.54 23.19 4.63
CA SER A 516 -59.75 21.86 5.17
C SER A 516 -59.14 20.73 4.33
N SER A 517 -58.38 19.88 5.02
CA SER A 517 -58.23 18.43 4.90
C SER A 517 -59.00 17.70 3.79
N GLU A 518 -58.30 17.40 2.69
CA GLU A 518 -58.51 16.21 1.85
C GLU A 518 -57.12 15.75 1.36
N ALA A 519 -56.77 14.48 1.57
CA ALA A 519 -55.39 13.97 1.52
C ALA A 519 -54.79 14.01 0.09
N ALA A 520 -53.97 15.04 -0.18
CA ALA A 520 -53.28 15.25 -1.45
C ALA A 520 -51.98 14.42 -1.58
N PRO A 521 -51.80 13.58 -2.63
CA PRO A 521 -50.57 12.81 -2.86
C PRO A 521 -49.47 13.50 -3.71
N SER A 522 -49.50 14.81 -3.97
CA SER A 522 -48.77 15.38 -5.14
C SER A 522 -47.39 16.02 -4.91
N HIS A 523 -46.96 16.36 -3.69
CA HIS A 523 -45.69 17.07 -3.50
C HIS A 523 -44.43 16.18 -3.54
N THR A 524 -44.52 14.93 -3.09
CA THR A 524 -43.37 14.02 -2.98
C THR A 524 -42.90 13.45 -4.33
N GLN A 525 -43.81 13.24 -5.28
CA GLN A 525 -43.46 12.70 -6.61
C GLN A 525 -42.63 13.67 -7.44
N HIS A 526 -42.97 14.96 -7.40
CA HIS A 526 -42.27 16.00 -8.17
C HIS A 526 -40.84 16.22 -7.68
N GLU A 527 -40.61 16.10 -6.36
CA GLU A 527 -39.27 16.14 -5.78
C GLU A 527 -38.45 14.90 -6.10
N ALA A 528 -39.05 13.70 -6.07
CA ALA A 528 -38.35 12.46 -6.43
C ALA A 528 -37.85 12.51 -7.89
N MET A 529 -38.68 12.99 -8.81
CA MET A 529 -38.27 13.18 -10.21
C MET A 529 -37.15 14.22 -10.36
N ALA A 530 -37.19 15.31 -9.59
CA ALA A 530 -36.14 16.34 -9.63
C ALA A 530 -34.77 15.83 -9.13
N ARG A 531 -34.75 14.74 -8.35
CA ARG A 531 -33.53 14.13 -7.81
C ARG A 531 -32.94 13.06 -8.73
N CYS A 532 -33.68 12.60 -9.73
CA CYS A 532 -33.23 11.55 -10.65
C CYS A 532 -32.20 12.09 -11.65
N ARG A 533 -31.09 11.38 -11.77
CA ARG A 533 -30.01 11.66 -12.73
C ARG A 533 -29.76 10.42 -13.59
N LEU A 534 -30.80 10.02 -14.30
CA LEU A 534 -30.73 9.01 -15.34
C LEU A 534 -30.67 9.71 -16.71
N PRO A 535 -29.97 9.16 -17.71
CA PRO A 535 -30.03 9.70 -19.06
C PRO A 535 -31.47 9.58 -19.62
N PRO A 536 -31.86 10.44 -20.56
CA PRO A 536 -33.12 10.27 -21.27
C PRO A 536 -33.12 8.93 -22.01
N LEU A 537 -34.28 8.26 -22.05
CA LEU A 537 -34.45 7.05 -22.85
C LEU A 537 -34.34 7.39 -24.34
N ASP A 538 -33.62 6.54 -25.07
CA ASP A 538 -33.59 6.62 -26.53
C ASP A 538 -35.03 6.45 -27.08
N PRO A 539 -35.54 7.37 -27.92
CA PRO A 539 -36.86 7.23 -28.54
C PRO A 539 -37.08 5.91 -29.30
N LEU A 540 -36.00 5.24 -29.73
CA LEU A 540 -36.07 3.95 -30.43
C LEU A 540 -36.19 2.74 -29.48
N TYR A 541 -35.98 2.93 -28.17
CA TYR A 541 -36.13 1.87 -27.17
C TYR A 541 -37.62 1.51 -27.02
N THR A 542 -38.01 0.36 -27.58
CA THR A 542 -39.40 -0.15 -27.58
C THR A 542 -39.42 -1.68 -27.45
N GLY A 543 -40.58 -2.26 -27.08
CA GLY A 543 -40.80 -3.71 -27.13
C GLY A 543 -40.22 -4.52 -25.96
N ARG A 544 -39.78 -3.87 -24.88
CA ARG A 544 -39.23 -4.51 -23.66
C ARG A 544 -40.04 -4.27 -22.40
N ASP A 545 -41.32 -3.92 -22.54
CA ASP A 545 -42.18 -3.60 -21.40
C ASP A 545 -42.32 -4.76 -20.41
N ALA A 546 -42.47 -5.99 -20.92
CA ALA A 546 -42.56 -7.19 -20.08
C ALA A 546 -41.27 -7.46 -19.28
N ASP A 547 -40.10 -7.20 -19.88
CA ASP A 547 -38.82 -7.33 -19.18
C ASP A 547 -38.67 -6.24 -18.12
N ALA A 548 -39.04 -5.00 -18.44
CA ALA A 548 -39.00 -3.88 -17.51
C ALA A 548 -39.93 -4.13 -16.31
N GLU A 549 -41.15 -4.63 -16.54
CA GLU A 549 -42.09 -5.01 -15.49
C GLU A 549 -41.53 -6.13 -14.59
N LEU A 550 -40.91 -7.15 -15.19
CA LEU A 550 -40.25 -8.22 -14.44
C LEU A 550 -39.15 -7.67 -13.53
N VAL A 551 -38.28 -6.79 -14.05
CA VAL A 551 -37.17 -6.21 -13.27
C VAL A 551 -37.71 -5.25 -12.20
N VAL A 552 -38.72 -4.43 -12.49
CA VAL A 552 -39.40 -3.59 -11.48
C VAL A 552 -39.94 -4.44 -10.34
N ARG A 553 -40.62 -5.55 -10.67
CA ARG A 553 -41.13 -6.51 -9.66
C ARG A 553 -39.99 -7.09 -8.83
N LEU A 554 -38.93 -7.57 -9.47
CA LEU A 554 -37.76 -8.12 -8.78
C LEU A 554 -37.11 -7.07 -7.86
N VAL A 555 -36.90 -5.84 -8.32
CA VAL A 555 -36.31 -4.77 -7.49
C VAL A 555 -37.20 -4.46 -6.28
N LYS A 556 -38.53 -4.41 -6.45
CA LYS A 556 -39.48 -4.15 -5.35
C LYS A 556 -39.55 -5.30 -4.34
N GLU A 557 -39.68 -6.54 -4.82
CA GLU A 557 -39.75 -7.73 -3.97
C GLU A 557 -38.43 -7.98 -3.24
N GLN A 558 -37.30 -7.74 -3.93
CA GLN A 558 -35.98 -7.96 -3.36
C GLN A 558 -35.47 -6.82 -2.51
N ALA A 559 -35.99 -5.58 -2.61
CA ALA A 559 -35.62 -4.48 -1.73
C ALA A 559 -35.70 -4.84 -0.23
N ALA A 560 -36.50 -5.85 0.15
CA ALA A 560 -36.60 -6.36 1.51
C ALA A 560 -35.56 -7.44 1.88
N ALA A 561 -34.97 -8.17 0.93
CA ALA A 561 -34.15 -9.37 1.18
C ALA A 561 -32.82 -9.46 0.41
N GLN A 562 -32.72 -8.88 -0.80
CA GLN A 562 -31.54 -8.93 -1.67
C GLN A 562 -31.28 -7.54 -2.27
N ARG A 563 -30.04 -7.06 -2.15
CA ARG A 563 -29.70 -5.64 -2.39
C ARG A 563 -29.38 -5.29 -3.85
N GLY A 564 -29.71 -6.13 -4.83
CA GLY A 564 -29.44 -5.82 -6.23
C GLY A 564 -29.95 -6.87 -7.23
N VAL A 565 -30.18 -6.41 -8.46
CA VAL A 565 -30.58 -7.23 -9.61
C VAL A 565 -29.50 -7.08 -10.69
N CYS A 566 -29.01 -8.20 -11.23
CA CYS A 566 -28.01 -8.20 -12.30
C CYS A 566 -28.68 -8.56 -13.63
N LEU A 567 -28.50 -7.72 -14.65
CA LEU A 567 -29.00 -7.95 -16.01
C LEU A 567 -27.92 -8.65 -16.84
N LEU A 568 -28.18 -9.89 -17.24
CA LEU A 568 -27.28 -10.67 -18.08
C LEU A 568 -27.74 -10.68 -19.54
N GLY A 569 -26.81 -10.59 -20.48
CA GLY A 569 -27.09 -10.63 -21.91
C GLY A 569 -25.91 -10.20 -22.75
N GLY A 570 -25.89 -10.62 -24.03
CA GLY A 570 -24.87 -10.24 -25.00
C GLY A 570 -24.73 -8.73 -25.21
N ALA A 571 -23.65 -8.33 -25.86
CA ALA A 571 -23.44 -6.94 -26.28
C ALA A 571 -24.58 -6.49 -27.23
N GLY A 572 -25.00 -5.23 -27.11
CA GLY A 572 -26.03 -4.65 -27.96
C GLY A 572 -27.49 -5.01 -27.63
N LEU A 573 -27.76 -5.88 -26.64
CA LEU A 573 -29.14 -6.26 -26.25
C LEU A 573 -29.91 -5.17 -25.45
N GLY A 574 -29.38 -3.94 -25.39
CA GLY A 574 -30.04 -2.83 -24.69
C GLY A 574 -30.17 -3.03 -23.16
N LYS A 575 -29.19 -3.70 -22.52
CA LYS A 575 -29.21 -3.92 -21.05
C LYS A 575 -29.22 -2.60 -20.28
N SER A 576 -28.34 -1.68 -20.65
CA SER A 576 -28.22 -0.36 -20.02
C SER A 576 -29.49 0.45 -20.24
N SER A 577 -30.07 0.41 -21.45
CA SER A 577 -31.37 1.03 -21.76
C SER A 577 -32.51 0.46 -20.93
N LEU A 578 -32.56 -0.87 -20.75
CA LEU A 578 -33.55 -1.53 -19.89
C LEU A 578 -33.40 -1.12 -18.42
N ALA A 579 -32.17 -1.06 -17.90
CA ALA A 579 -31.91 -0.62 -16.53
C ALA A 579 -32.31 0.85 -16.30
N VAL A 580 -32.04 1.72 -17.27
CA VAL A 580 -32.46 3.13 -17.26
C VAL A 580 -33.99 3.25 -17.32
N ASP A 581 -34.68 2.45 -18.15
CA ASP A 581 -36.15 2.42 -18.23
C ASP A 581 -36.76 2.03 -16.87
N VAL A 582 -36.29 0.93 -16.29
CA VAL A 582 -36.69 0.48 -14.95
C VAL A 582 -36.48 1.58 -13.92
N GLY A 583 -35.34 2.27 -13.97
CA GLY A 583 -35.04 3.38 -13.06
C GLY A 583 -36.02 4.54 -13.19
N TRP A 584 -36.39 4.92 -14.43
CA TRP A 584 -37.41 5.94 -14.68
C TRP A 584 -38.81 5.50 -14.21
N ARG A 585 -39.19 4.23 -14.39
CA ARG A 585 -40.47 3.70 -13.91
C ARG A 585 -40.57 3.75 -12.39
N LEU A 586 -39.54 3.25 -11.70
CA LEU A 586 -39.48 3.28 -10.23
C LEU A 586 -39.50 4.72 -9.69
N ALA A 587 -38.81 5.65 -10.35
CA ALA A 587 -38.83 7.06 -9.98
C ALA A 587 -40.22 7.70 -10.15
N LYS A 588 -40.90 7.45 -11.28
CA LYS A 588 -42.25 7.97 -11.54
C LYS A 588 -43.28 7.42 -10.56
N GLU A 589 -43.12 6.17 -10.14
CA GLU A 589 -43.98 5.54 -9.13
C GLU A 589 -43.67 6.01 -7.69
N GLY A 590 -42.62 6.81 -7.49
CA GLY A 590 -42.18 7.25 -6.17
C GLY A 590 -41.52 6.15 -5.33
N ALA A 591 -41.11 5.04 -5.95
CA ALA A 591 -40.49 3.90 -5.26
C ALA A 591 -39.03 4.15 -4.84
N CYS A 592 -38.40 5.22 -5.35
CA CYS A 592 -37.06 5.67 -4.97
C CYS A 592 -37.07 7.16 -4.61
N PRO A 593 -37.56 7.55 -3.41
CA PRO A 593 -37.61 8.95 -2.97
C PRO A 593 -36.21 9.60 -2.84
N GLY A 594 -35.17 8.77 -2.67
CA GLY A 594 -33.77 9.19 -2.74
C GLY A 594 -33.26 9.50 -4.15
N GLY A 595 -34.07 9.24 -5.19
CA GLY A 595 -33.69 9.38 -6.59
C GLY A 595 -33.13 8.09 -7.19
N ALA A 596 -32.99 8.10 -8.52
CA ALA A 596 -32.32 7.08 -9.30
C ALA A 596 -31.12 7.68 -10.05
N TYR A 597 -29.98 6.99 -10.03
CA TYR A 597 -28.71 7.49 -10.56
C TYR A 597 -28.04 6.45 -11.46
N LEU A 598 -27.52 6.89 -12.60
CA LEU A 598 -26.65 6.06 -13.45
C LEU A 598 -25.19 6.26 -13.03
N CYS A 599 -24.53 5.17 -12.69
CA CYS A 599 -23.11 5.10 -12.40
C CYS A 599 -22.42 4.29 -13.50
N ASP A 600 -21.69 4.99 -14.37
CA ASP A 600 -20.92 4.36 -15.44
C ASP A 600 -19.58 3.86 -14.91
N LEU A 601 -19.34 2.55 -14.98
CA LEU A 601 -18.13 1.89 -14.49
C LEU A 601 -17.12 1.54 -15.59
N ARG A 602 -17.28 2.04 -16.82
CA ARG A 602 -16.31 1.80 -17.91
C ARG A 602 -14.89 2.16 -17.52
N ASP A 603 -13.92 1.26 -17.66
CA ASP A 603 -12.52 1.48 -17.25
C ASP A 603 -12.27 1.62 -15.74
N ALA A 604 -13.25 1.33 -14.87
CA ALA A 604 -12.98 1.26 -13.44
C ALA A 604 -12.14 0.01 -13.11
N ARG A 605 -10.94 0.20 -12.56
CA ARG A 605 -9.97 -0.88 -12.30
C ARG A 605 -9.80 -1.20 -10.82
N SER A 606 -10.26 -0.31 -9.95
CA SER A 606 -10.13 -0.42 -8.50
C SER A 606 -11.46 -0.15 -7.79
N VAL A 607 -11.51 -0.49 -6.49
CA VAL A 607 -12.66 -0.16 -5.63
C VAL A 607 -12.82 1.35 -5.49
N ASP A 608 -11.71 2.08 -5.41
CA ASP A 608 -11.73 3.53 -5.28
C ASP A 608 -12.29 4.21 -6.53
N ASP A 609 -11.99 3.69 -7.73
CA ASP A 609 -12.60 4.17 -8.98
C ASP A 609 -14.12 4.02 -8.95
N VAL A 610 -14.60 2.87 -8.47
CA VAL A 610 -16.04 2.61 -8.35
C VAL A 610 -16.67 3.58 -7.36
N LEU A 611 -16.08 3.75 -6.18
CA LEU A 611 -16.59 4.66 -5.16
C LEU A 611 -16.60 6.11 -5.63
N MET A 612 -15.56 6.53 -6.36
CA MET A 612 -15.47 7.84 -6.97
C MET A 612 -16.56 8.04 -8.03
N ARG A 613 -16.81 7.04 -8.89
CA ARG A 613 -17.89 7.08 -9.89
C ARG A 613 -19.28 7.10 -9.27
N ILE A 614 -19.48 6.40 -8.15
CA ILE A 614 -20.73 6.48 -7.39
C ILE A 614 -20.88 7.90 -6.82
N ALA A 615 -19.83 8.46 -6.22
CA ALA A 615 -19.84 9.82 -5.69
C ALA A 615 -20.17 10.86 -6.78
N LEU A 616 -19.57 10.73 -7.96
CA LEU A 616 -19.85 11.58 -9.12
C LEU A 616 -21.31 11.44 -9.59
N ALA A 617 -21.82 10.20 -9.70
CA ALA A 617 -23.19 9.93 -10.12
C ALA A 617 -24.22 10.59 -9.19
N VAL A 618 -24.01 10.51 -7.87
CA VAL A 618 -24.89 11.15 -6.88
C VAL A 618 -24.66 12.67 -6.75
N GLY A 619 -23.68 13.23 -7.47
CA GLY A 619 -23.38 14.66 -7.49
C GLY A 619 -22.57 15.15 -6.31
N SER A 620 -21.82 14.27 -5.66
CA SER A 620 -20.93 14.61 -4.56
C SER A 620 -19.54 14.97 -5.10
N ALA A 621 -19.03 16.15 -4.77
CA ALA A 621 -17.69 16.60 -5.13
C ALA A 621 -16.62 15.97 -4.22
N ILE A 622 -16.66 14.64 -4.07
CA ILE A 622 -15.73 13.89 -3.22
C ILE A 622 -14.48 13.60 -4.04
N THR A 623 -13.36 14.17 -3.61
CA THR A 623 -12.02 13.89 -4.15
C THR A 623 -11.03 13.59 -3.02
N GLY A 624 -9.92 12.95 -3.37
CA GLY A 624 -8.80 12.61 -2.48
C GLY A 624 -8.99 11.34 -1.67
N ASP A 625 -8.00 11.03 -0.83
CA ASP A 625 -8.00 9.85 0.05
C ASP A 625 -9.25 9.84 0.96
N ASP A 626 -9.75 8.66 1.30
CA ASP A 626 -11.01 8.42 2.04
C ASP A 626 -12.34 8.60 1.27
N THR A 627 -12.35 8.35 -0.04
CA THR A 627 -13.57 8.39 -0.89
C THR A 627 -14.74 7.64 -0.27
N LEU A 628 -14.48 6.44 0.29
CA LEU A 628 -15.50 5.64 0.97
C LEU A 628 -16.12 6.42 2.13
N LEU A 629 -15.34 6.86 3.11
CA LEU A 629 -15.85 7.54 4.31
C LEU A 629 -16.61 8.83 3.95
N LYS A 630 -16.11 9.58 2.98
CA LYS A 630 -16.79 10.79 2.46
C LYS A 630 -18.12 10.46 1.79
N LEU A 631 -18.18 9.37 1.01
CA LEU A 631 -19.42 8.89 0.40
C LEU A 631 -20.41 8.44 1.47
N LEU A 632 -19.96 7.69 2.48
CA LEU A 632 -20.80 7.27 3.60
C LEU A 632 -21.32 8.48 4.40
N ALA A 633 -20.48 9.48 4.65
CA ALA A 633 -20.87 10.72 5.32
C ALA A 633 -21.90 11.52 4.50
N TRP A 634 -21.74 11.54 3.18
CA TRP A 634 -22.71 12.14 2.27
C TRP A 634 -24.06 11.41 2.30
N LEU A 635 -24.05 10.07 2.21
CA LEU A 635 -25.25 9.24 2.28
C LEU A 635 -25.99 9.41 3.62
N ARG A 636 -25.24 9.51 4.73
CA ARG A 636 -25.80 9.78 6.07
C ARG A 636 -26.38 11.19 6.17
N SER A 637 -25.66 12.20 5.69
CA SER A 637 -26.14 13.60 5.71
C SER A 637 -27.36 13.81 4.81
N ASN A 638 -27.54 12.97 3.79
CA ASN A 638 -28.70 12.98 2.91
C ASN A 638 -29.70 11.86 3.27
N SER A 639 -29.60 11.22 4.44
CA SER A 639 -30.44 10.07 4.78
C SER A 639 -31.93 10.43 4.83
N ALA A 640 -32.29 11.62 5.28
CA ALA A 640 -33.66 12.12 5.25
C ALA A 640 -34.21 12.27 3.81
N ARG A 641 -33.33 12.47 2.83
CA ARG A 641 -33.69 12.47 1.40
C ARG A 641 -33.79 11.05 0.85
N CYS A 642 -33.02 10.12 1.41
CA CYS A 642 -33.00 8.71 1.04
C CYS A 642 -33.97 7.84 1.84
N ASP A 643 -34.79 8.42 2.72
CA ASP A 643 -35.77 7.68 3.53
C ASP A 643 -36.82 7.10 2.58
N GLY A 644 -36.75 5.78 2.37
CA GLY A 644 -37.55 5.05 1.37
C GLY A 644 -36.76 4.49 0.18
N GLY A 645 -35.43 4.69 0.13
CA GLY A 645 -34.53 4.01 -0.79
C GLY A 645 -34.02 4.89 -1.94
N MET A 646 -32.81 4.56 -2.39
CA MET A 646 -32.14 5.16 -3.55
C MET A 646 -31.80 4.03 -4.53
N LEU A 647 -31.98 4.27 -5.82
CA LEU A 647 -31.62 3.31 -6.86
C LEU A 647 -30.30 3.72 -7.54
N LEU A 648 -29.34 2.80 -7.57
CA LEU A 648 -28.10 2.93 -8.33
C LEU A 648 -28.12 1.95 -9.50
N VAL A 649 -28.07 2.49 -10.72
CA VAL A 649 -27.87 1.71 -11.94
C VAL A 649 -26.38 1.69 -12.23
N MET A 650 -25.72 0.54 -12.06
CA MET A 650 -24.28 0.38 -12.33
C MET A 650 -24.10 -0.22 -13.72
N ASP A 651 -23.64 0.59 -14.66
CA ASP A 651 -23.38 0.17 -16.04
C ASP A 651 -21.93 -0.25 -16.21
N ASN A 652 -21.66 -1.21 -17.09
CA ASN A 652 -20.31 -1.75 -17.36
C ASN A 652 -19.61 -2.33 -16.12
N ALA A 653 -20.39 -2.94 -15.21
CA ALA A 653 -19.87 -3.57 -14.00
C ALA A 653 -18.89 -4.73 -14.28
N GLU A 654 -18.96 -5.31 -15.49
CA GLU A 654 -18.02 -6.33 -15.95
C GLU A 654 -16.57 -5.87 -16.00
N ASP A 655 -16.29 -4.58 -16.22
CA ASP A 655 -14.92 -4.06 -16.30
C ASP A 655 -14.22 -4.18 -14.94
N VAL A 656 -14.94 -3.86 -13.87
CA VAL A 656 -14.49 -4.01 -12.48
C VAL A 656 -14.26 -5.48 -12.11
N LEU A 657 -15.10 -6.37 -12.64
CA LEU A 657 -14.99 -7.81 -12.43
C LEU A 657 -13.81 -8.41 -13.22
N GLN A 658 -13.51 -7.86 -14.39
CA GLN A 658 -12.45 -8.32 -15.28
C GLN A 658 -11.06 -7.76 -14.95
N ALA A 659 -10.96 -6.66 -14.21
CA ALA A 659 -9.71 -5.96 -13.92
C ALA A 659 -8.59 -6.79 -13.24
N GLY A 660 -8.84 -8.04 -12.82
CA GLY A 660 -7.85 -8.85 -12.12
C GLY A 660 -7.47 -8.25 -10.76
N GLY A 661 -6.63 -8.93 -9.96
CA GLY A 661 -6.08 -8.33 -8.74
C GLY A 661 -7.05 -8.12 -7.55
N GLY A 662 -8.15 -8.87 -7.47
CA GLY A 662 -9.07 -8.82 -6.31
C GLY A 662 -10.20 -7.77 -6.41
N GLY A 663 -10.27 -7.02 -7.52
CA GLY A 663 -11.31 -6.01 -7.77
C GLY A 663 -12.74 -6.52 -7.57
N GLY A 664 -13.07 -7.74 -8.01
CA GLY A 664 -14.40 -8.32 -7.82
C GLY A 664 -14.78 -8.66 -6.37
N LYS A 665 -13.82 -8.90 -5.47
CA LYS A 665 -14.10 -9.05 -4.03
C LYS A 665 -14.27 -7.67 -3.39
N GLY A 666 -13.34 -6.76 -3.66
CA GLY A 666 -13.41 -5.39 -3.15
C GLY A 666 -14.69 -4.67 -3.58
N PHE A 667 -15.12 -4.85 -4.83
CA PHE A 667 -16.39 -4.35 -5.34
C PHE A 667 -17.58 -4.89 -4.55
N ARG A 668 -17.64 -6.22 -4.34
CA ARG A 668 -18.72 -6.83 -3.54
C ARG A 668 -18.73 -6.33 -2.10
N ASP A 669 -17.56 -6.21 -1.48
CA ASP A 669 -17.43 -5.72 -0.11
C ASP A 669 -17.85 -4.24 0.01
N ALA A 670 -17.43 -3.39 -0.94
CA ALA A 670 -17.83 -1.99 -1.00
C ALA A 670 -19.34 -1.84 -1.21
N MET A 671 -19.93 -2.60 -2.14
CA MET A 671 -21.37 -2.59 -2.37
C MET A 671 -22.17 -3.12 -1.17
N ALA A 672 -21.64 -4.14 -0.49
CA ALA A 672 -22.24 -4.63 0.75
C ALA A 672 -22.23 -3.56 1.86
N GLN A 673 -21.16 -2.77 1.96
CA GLN A 673 -21.07 -1.66 2.93
C GLN A 673 -22.03 -0.51 2.59
N VAL A 674 -22.07 -0.07 1.33
CA VAL A 674 -23.03 0.97 0.86
C VAL A 674 -24.46 0.52 1.14
N GLY A 675 -24.76 -0.77 0.91
CA GLY A 675 -26.08 -1.32 1.19
C GLY A 675 -26.45 -1.41 2.69
N ARG A 676 -25.48 -1.55 3.61
CA ARG A 676 -25.77 -1.73 5.06
C ARG A 676 -26.30 -0.47 5.72
N ILE A 677 -25.83 0.69 5.27
CA ILE A 677 -26.18 1.99 5.84
C ILE A 677 -27.67 2.31 5.67
N GLY A 678 -28.31 1.77 4.62
CA GLY A 678 -29.76 1.88 4.46
C GLY A 678 -30.57 0.99 5.40
N SER A 679 -29.97 -0.05 6.00
CA SER A 679 -30.69 -1.04 6.84
C SER A 679 -30.54 -0.83 8.34
N ASP A 680 -29.38 -0.35 8.83
CA ASP A 680 -29.09 -0.26 10.27
C ASP A 680 -30.08 0.64 11.05
N ARG A 681 -30.76 1.58 10.38
CA ARG A 681 -31.75 2.46 11.01
C ARG A 681 -33.05 1.74 11.44
N LYS A 682 -33.44 0.64 10.77
CA LYS A 682 -34.63 -0.13 11.16
C LYS A 682 -34.38 -1.03 12.38
N GLY A 683 -33.14 -1.17 12.83
CA GLY A 683 -32.77 -1.94 14.02
C GLY A 683 -32.72 -1.12 15.30
N GLU A 684 -32.49 0.20 15.22
CA GLU A 684 -32.45 1.10 16.40
C GLU A 684 -33.83 1.68 16.77
N GLU A 685 -34.83 1.56 15.89
CA GLU A 685 -36.22 2.03 16.12
C GLU A 685 -37.23 0.89 16.33
N LYS A 686 -36.78 -0.32 16.72
CA LYS A 686 -37.64 -1.46 17.08
C LYS A 686 -37.47 -1.91 18.51
#